data_AF-A0A3M1EJQ8-F1
#
_entry.id   AF-A0A3M1EJQ8-F1
#
_cell.length_a   1.000
_cell.length_b   1.000
_cell.length_c   1.000
_cell.angle_alpha   90.00
_cell.angle_beta   90.00
_cell.angle_gamma   90.00
#
_symmetry.space_group_name_H-M   'P 1'
#
loop_
_entity.id
_entity.type
_entity.pdbx_description
1 polymer ?
#
loop_
_entity_poly.entity_id
_entity_poly.type
_entity_poly.pdbx_seq_one_letter_code
_entity_poly.pdbx_strand_id
1 'polypeptide(L)'
;MSIRTSIAKVGLAIVVLATTLLTGQGFTAYGDSPLLYEYSALGTEKGRPEFVPGQLIIEFAPTTGLTLQSQVLEGFKLREVDRLDAAPFVLVEVDPNRKLLAVAEELLQHPAVISAEPNYYRYAYFAPNDTYFSYQWDFPMIQMQQAWNMSTGAGATVAVVDTGVAYENYGSYQQAPDLAGTTFVPGYDFINNDTHPNDDNSHGTHVAGTIAQTTNNSKGVAGIAFDARIMPVKVLDASGTGSSWEVAQGIRWATDHGADVINLSLGSSSGSSVEADAVRYAYNHGVTVVAAAGNSGTSSVGYPAAYDVVIAVGAVRYDETLAYYSDHGAALDLVAPGGDTSVDQNRDGYGDGILQQTFNPNTRNPTDFHYYFFQGTSMATPHVAGAAALLIAKGVATTPDEVRAALQSTAKDLGAPGRDNMYGYGLIQVADALAWNGGGTPNTPVPTPAGPTPTSTATTVPTITPTPASDWEARVVQLINNQRANNGLPPLRVDSRLVQAARRHSQDMANNNFFSHYGSDGSSPFDRIRDAGYSFRTAGETIAGGYISPESAVNGWMNSPGHRAILLGNYDDIGVGYVYKANSTYRYYWTADFAIPSSSNPWPTPTRTPTATPVIPPQSCGDLDGNAVVDARDLQLAASSWHYGASADIDGNGVVNVRDLMIIATEWGMPCTRN
;
A
#
# COMPACT_ATOMS: atom_id res chain seq x y z
N MET A 1 -48.71 -35.52 31.64
CA MET A 1 -47.25 -35.61 31.39
C MET A 1 -47.05 -36.29 30.05
N SER A 2 -47.01 -35.47 29.00
CA SER A 2 -46.85 -35.82 27.59
C SER A 2 -46.36 -34.55 26.92
N ILE A 3 -45.33 -34.66 26.06
CA ILE A 3 -44.58 -33.64 25.27
C ILE A 3 -43.11 -34.12 25.31
N ARG A 4 -42.27 -34.18 24.27
CA ARG A 4 -42.31 -34.01 22.80
C ARG A 4 -40.91 -34.49 22.32
N THR A 5 -40.80 -35.26 21.23
CA THR A 5 -39.70 -35.07 20.26
C THR A 5 -40.09 -35.61 18.88
N SER A 6 -39.78 -34.79 17.87
CA SER A 6 -40.46 -34.72 16.57
C SER A 6 -39.79 -35.57 15.49
N ILE A 7 -40.61 -36.02 14.55
CA ILE A 7 -40.24 -36.55 13.23
C ILE A 7 -40.72 -35.56 12.15
N ALA A 8 -39.86 -35.36 11.13
CA ALA A 8 -40.12 -34.99 9.72
C ALA A 8 -40.28 -33.52 9.24
N LYS A 9 -39.34 -33.18 8.33
CA LYS A 9 -39.48 -32.64 6.94
C LYS A 9 -39.62 -31.11 6.68
N VAL A 10 -39.07 -30.77 5.49
CA VAL A 10 -39.23 -29.55 4.63
C VAL A 10 -38.21 -28.44 4.93
N GLY A 11 -37.51 -27.80 3.97
CA GLY A 11 -37.56 -27.84 2.51
C GLY A 11 -36.54 -26.87 1.87
N LEU A 12 -36.44 -27.01 0.55
CA LEU A 12 -35.55 -26.44 -0.46
C LEU A 12 -35.80 -24.93 -0.77
N ALA A 13 -34.76 -24.23 -1.31
CA ALA A 13 -34.78 -23.39 -2.55
C ALA A 13 -34.41 -21.88 -2.49
N ILE A 14 -33.39 -21.50 -3.27
CA ILE A 14 -33.29 -20.35 -4.24
C ILE A 14 -32.38 -20.91 -5.38
N VAL A 15 -32.82 -21.28 -6.59
CA VAL A 15 -33.41 -20.59 -7.76
C VAL A 15 -32.45 -19.63 -8.49
N VAL A 16 -31.94 -20.06 -9.64
CA VAL A 16 -32.00 -19.26 -10.89
C VAL A 16 -32.60 -20.15 -11.99
N LEU A 17 -33.75 -19.70 -12.49
CA LEU A 17 -34.51 -20.26 -13.59
C LEU A 17 -34.07 -19.59 -14.90
N ALA A 18 -33.78 -20.37 -15.93
CA ALA A 18 -33.95 -19.95 -17.32
C ALA A 18 -34.90 -20.95 -17.98
N THR A 19 -36.17 -20.56 -18.07
CA THR A 19 -37.22 -21.21 -18.84
C THR A 19 -36.98 -21.03 -20.34
N THR A 20 -37.14 -22.10 -21.12
CA THR A 20 -37.93 -22.06 -22.36
C THR A 20 -38.41 -23.46 -22.74
N LEU A 21 -39.70 -23.53 -23.06
CA LEU A 21 -40.43 -24.74 -23.44
C LEU A 21 -39.93 -25.31 -24.79
N LEU A 22 -39.85 -26.64 -24.87
CA LEU A 22 -39.86 -27.36 -26.15
C LEU A 22 -41.27 -27.37 -26.73
N THR A 23 -41.45 -26.76 -27.90
CA THR A 23 -42.43 -27.20 -28.89
C THR A 23 -41.75 -27.36 -30.24
N GLY A 24 -41.68 -28.60 -30.71
CA GLY A 24 -41.95 -28.97 -32.10
C GLY A 24 -40.90 -28.64 -33.17
N GLN A 25 -40.30 -29.73 -33.69
CA GLN A 25 -40.04 -29.97 -35.12
C GLN A 25 -39.03 -29.05 -35.84
N GLY A 26 -37.89 -29.62 -36.23
CA GLY A 26 -37.24 -29.27 -37.50
C GLY A 26 -35.76 -28.92 -37.46
N PHE A 27 -34.96 -29.88 -37.93
CA PHE A 27 -33.77 -29.71 -38.79
C PHE A 27 -32.46 -29.04 -38.29
N THR A 28 -31.38 -29.70 -38.75
CA THR A 28 -29.97 -29.30 -38.89
C THR A 28 -29.10 -29.20 -37.64
N ALA A 29 -28.32 -30.26 -37.40
CA ALA A 29 -27.17 -30.24 -36.52
C ALA A 29 -26.02 -29.47 -37.18
N TYR A 30 -25.72 -28.28 -36.67
CA TYR A 30 -24.42 -27.62 -36.80
C TYR A 30 -23.73 -27.75 -35.43
N GLY A 31 -22.46 -28.13 -35.44
CA GLY A 31 -21.77 -28.72 -34.30
C GLY A 31 -21.63 -27.81 -33.08
N ASP A 32 -21.99 -28.35 -31.92
CA ASP A 32 -21.51 -27.90 -30.62
C ASP A 32 -20.76 -29.06 -29.97
N SER A 33 -19.45 -28.89 -29.83
CA SER A 33 -18.61 -29.71 -28.96
C SER A 33 -19.07 -29.52 -27.51
N PRO A 34 -19.27 -30.58 -26.71
CA PRO A 34 -19.48 -30.42 -25.28
C PRO A 34 -18.23 -29.78 -24.67
N LEU A 35 -18.43 -28.63 -24.02
CA LEU A 35 -17.41 -27.88 -23.31
C LEU A 35 -16.72 -28.77 -22.28
N LEU A 36 -15.46 -29.11 -22.56
CA LEU A 36 -14.52 -29.63 -21.59
C LEU A 36 -14.28 -28.54 -20.56
N TYR A 37 -14.79 -28.73 -19.33
CA TYR A 37 -14.29 -28.01 -18.18
C TYR A 37 -12.85 -28.50 -17.93
N GLU A 38 -11.87 -27.74 -18.38
CA GLU A 38 -10.50 -27.83 -17.85
C GLU A 38 -10.56 -27.39 -16.38
N TYR A 39 -10.66 -28.37 -15.48
CA TYR A 39 -10.21 -28.23 -14.11
C TYR A 39 -8.68 -28.05 -14.16
N SER A 40 -8.23 -26.83 -14.43
CA SER A 40 -6.83 -26.46 -14.22
C SER A 40 -6.55 -26.55 -12.72
N ALA A 41 -5.48 -27.26 -12.40
CA ALA A 41 -5.08 -27.66 -11.07
C ALA A 41 -5.03 -26.48 -10.08
N LEU A 42 -5.71 -26.64 -8.94
CA LEU A 42 -5.32 -25.96 -7.71
C LEU A 42 -3.93 -26.48 -7.33
N GLY A 43 -2.92 -25.63 -7.52
CA GLY A 43 -1.52 -25.72 -7.09
C GLY A 43 -0.99 -27.09 -6.65
N THR A 44 -0.43 -27.86 -7.59
CA THR A 44 0.49 -28.94 -7.24
C THR A 44 1.88 -28.35 -6.95
N GLU A 45 2.41 -28.58 -5.74
CA GLU A 45 3.81 -28.30 -5.40
C GLU A 45 4.72 -29.01 -6.42
N LYS A 46 5.37 -28.23 -7.29
CA LYS A 46 6.17 -28.73 -8.41
C LYS A 46 7.24 -29.72 -7.92
N GLY A 47 7.09 -31.00 -8.27
CA GLY A 47 8.07 -32.07 -8.00
C GLY A 47 7.61 -33.16 -7.03
N ARG A 48 6.46 -33.02 -6.36
CA ARG A 48 5.85 -34.12 -5.60
C ARG A 48 4.79 -34.83 -6.44
N PRO A 49 4.71 -36.17 -6.41
CA PRO A 49 3.63 -36.89 -7.08
C PRO A 49 2.28 -36.49 -6.47
N GLU A 50 1.33 -36.07 -7.29
CA GLU A 50 -0.02 -35.65 -6.87
C GLU A 50 -0.85 -36.82 -6.32
N PHE A 51 -0.63 -38.01 -6.87
CA PHE A 51 -1.29 -39.24 -6.51
C PHE A 51 -0.32 -40.42 -6.54
N VAL A 52 -0.66 -41.49 -5.83
CA VAL A 52 0.11 -42.75 -5.79
C VAL A 52 0.10 -43.36 -7.20
N PRO A 53 1.28 -43.57 -7.84
CA PRO A 53 1.35 -44.12 -9.18
C PRO A 53 0.63 -45.47 -9.29
N GLY A 54 -0.22 -45.61 -10.31
CA GLY A 54 -0.93 -46.85 -10.59
C GLY A 54 -2.14 -47.13 -9.69
N GLN A 55 -2.55 -46.23 -8.80
CA GLN A 55 -3.69 -46.49 -7.91
C GLN A 55 -4.92 -45.61 -8.18
N LEU A 56 -6.10 -46.24 -8.20
CA LEU A 56 -7.40 -45.59 -8.27
C LEU A 56 -8.26 -45.95 -7.05
N ILE A 57 -9.12 -45.03 -6.65
CA ILE A 57 -10.23 -45.26 -5.73
C ILE A 57 -11.52 -45.24 -6.57
N ILE A 58 -12.30 -46.32 -6.48
CA ILE A 58 -13.56 -46.49 -7.20
C ILE A 58 -14.70 -46.45 -6.19
N GLU A 59 -15.70 -45.61 -6.43
CA GLU A 59 -16.98 -45.65 -5.74
C GLU A 59 -17.99 -46.46 -6.56
N PHE A 60 -18.47 -47.57 -6.02
CA PHE A 60 -19.56 -48.32 -6.65
C PHE A 60 -20.92 -47.82 -6.20
N ALA A 61 -21.92 -47.90 -7.09
CA ALA A 61 -23.29 -47.57 -6.71
C ALA A 61 -23.75 -48.43 -5.51
N PRO A 62 -24.48 -47.88 -4.52
CA PRO A 62 -24.86 -48.61 -3.30
C PRO A 62 -25.64 -49.90 -3.54
N THR A 63 -26.26 -50.04 -4.72
CA THR A 63 -27.00 -51.23 -5.17
C THR A 63 -26.12 -52.30 -5.84
N THR A 64 -24.84 -52.01 -6.08
CA THR A 64 -23.90 -52.91 -6.76
C THR A 64 -23.39 -53.95 -5.77
N GLY A 65 -23.89 -55.18 -5.86
CA GLY A 65 -23.41 -56.29 -5.03
C GLY A 65 -21.95 -56.70 -5.33
N LEU A 66 -21.27 -57.30 -4.35
CA LEU A 66 -19.85 -57.67 -4.44
C LEU A 66 -19.50 -58.49 -5.69
N THR A 67 -20.37 -59.42 -6.10
CA THR A 67 -20.16 -60.21 -7.33
C THR A 67 -20.03 -59.35 -8.57
N LEU A 68 -20.89 -58.32 -8.72
CA LEU A 68 -20.84 -57.43 -9.87
C LEU A 68 -19.63 -56.49 -9.78
N GLN A 69 -19.26 -56.05 -8.59
CA GLN A 69 -18.02 -55.28 -8.40
C GLN A 69 -16.80 -56.08 -8.84
N SER A 70 -16.67 -57.35 -8.40
CA SER A 70 -15.58 -58.22 -8.83
C SER A 70 -15.55 -58.42 -10.35
N GLN A 71 -16.71 -58.56 -10.99
CA GLN A 71 -16.81 -58.65 -12.46
C GLN A 71 -16.33 -57.38 -13.16
N VAL A 72 -16.65 -56.20 -12.61
CA VAL A 72 -16.15 -54.92 -13.15
C VAL A 72 -14.64 -54.84 -13.00
N LEU A 73 -14.10 -55.15 -11.83
CA LEU A 73 -12.65 -55.12 -11.62
C LEU A 73 -11.92 -56.09 -12.56
N GLU A 74 -12.44 -57.30 -12.73
CA GLU A 74 -11.88 -58.32 -13.62
C GLU A 74 -11.96 -57.90 -15.10
N GLY A 75 -13.09 -57.30 -15.52
CA GLY A 75 -13.30 -56.78 -16.88
C GLY A 75 -12.33 -55.64 -17.23
N PHE A 76 -12.02 -54.78 -16.27
CA PHE A 76 -11.03 -53.70 -16.42
C PHE A 76 -9.60 -54.14 -16.10
N LYS A 77 -9.38 -55.42 -15.73
CA LYS A 77 -8.08 -55.97 -15.33
C LYS A 77 -7.43 -55.20 -14.17
N LEU A 78 -8.23 -54.82 -13.20
CA LEU A 78 -7.82 -54.08 -12.02
C LEU A 78 -7.56 -55.05 -10.87
N ARG A 79 -6.44 -54.84 -10.18
CA ARG A 79 -6.13 -55.60 -8.97
C ARG A 79 -6.72 -54.89 -7.78
N GLU A 80 -7.64 -55.53 -7.06
CA GLU A 80 -8.09 -54.99 -5.77
C GLU A 80 -6.92 -54.96 -4.79
N VAL A 81 -6.75 -53.80 -4.13
CA VAL A 81 -5.75 -53.58 -3.09
C VAL A 81 -6.43 -53.62 -1.73
N ASP A 82 -7.52 -52.87 -1.58
CA ASP A 82 -8.23 -52.74 -0.31
C ASP A 82 -9.68 -52.26 -0.50
N ARG A 83 -10.50 -52.38 0.53
CA ARG A 83 -11.85 -51.80 0.61
C ARG A 83 -12.01 -50.99 1.88
N LEU A 84 -12.66 -49.84 1.75
CA LEU A 84 -12.95 -49.01 2.91
C LEU A 84 -14.16 -49.58 3.67
N ASP A 85 -13.95 -49.94 4.94
CA ASP A 85 -15.00 -50.50 5.79
C ASP A 85 -16.24 -49.59 5.87
N ALA A 86 -17.41 -50.21 5.72
CA ALA A 86 -18.73 -49.54 5.76
C ALA A 86 -18.92 -48.40 4.73
N ALA A 87 -18.12 -48.37 3.65
CA ALA A 87 -18.21 -47.37 2.60
C ALA A 87 -18.16 -48.01 1.18
N PRO A 88 -18.68 -47.33 0.14
CA PRO A 88 -18.74 -47.87 -1.22
C PRO A 88 -17.40 -47.79 -1.99
N PHE A 89 -16.27 -47.56 -1.31
CA PHE A 89 -14.98 -47.28 -1.94
C PHE A 89 -14.06 -48.50 -1.99
N VAL A 90 -13.44 -48.72 -3.15
CA VAL A 90 -12.48 -49.79 -3.41
C VAL A 90 -11.19 -49.18 -3.93
N LEU A 91 -10.07 -49.48 -3.28
CA LEU A 91 -8.74 -49.12 -3.76
C LEU A 91 -8.25 -50.22 -4.70
N VAL A 92 -7.80 -49.82 -5.89
CA VAL A 92 -7.35 -50.74 -6.94
C VAL A 92 -6.02 -50.29 -7.54
N GLU A 93 -5.29 -51.26 -8.09
CA GLU A 93 -4.09 -51.05 -8.88
C GLU A 93 -4.35 -51.27 -10.38
N VAL A 94 -3.82 -50.36 -11.17
CA VAL A 94 -3.80 -50.34 -12.62
C VAL A 94 -2.44 -50.81 -13.12
N ASP A 95 -2.43 -51.63 -14.17
CA ASP A 95 -1.21 -52.06 -14.84
C ASP A 95 -0.32 -50.84 -15.21
N PRO A 96 0.99 -50.85 -14.85
CA PRO A 96 1.90 -49.74 -15.13
C PRO A 96 2.02 -49.34 -16.62
N ASN A 97 1.64 -50.23 -17.55
CA ASN A 97 1.63 -49.95 -18.98
C ASN A 97 0.38 -49.18 -19.44
N ARG A 98 -0.61 -48.98 -18.56
CA ARG A 98 -1.83 -48.22 -18.85
C ARG A 98 -1.75 -46.83 -18.21
N LYS A 99 -2.34 -45.84 -18.89
CA LYS A 99 -2.44 -44.48 -18.39
C LYS A 99 -3.53 -44.40 -17.32
N LEU A 100 -3.15 -44.15 -16.07
CA LEU A 100 -4.04 -44.14 -14.90
C LEU A 100 -5.34 -43.35 -15.11
N LEU A 101 -5.24 -42.10 -15.57
CA LEU A 101 -6.39 -41.22 -15.78
C LEU A 101 -7.33 -41.71 -16.89
N ALA A 102 -6.81 -42.31 -17.96
CA ALA A 102 -7.64 -42.89 -19.01
C ALA A 102 -8.45 -44.08 -18.47
N VAL A 103 -7.88 -44.88 -17.56
CA VAL A 103 -8.61 -45.98 -16.91
C VAL A 103 -9.72 -45.46 -16.00
N ALA A 104 -9.48 -44.36 -15.28
CA ALA A 104 -10.52 -43.69 -14.49
C ALA A 104 -11.66 -43.18 -15.37
N GLU A 105 -11.37 -42.53 -16.50
CA GLU A 105 -12.37 -42.07 -17.47
C GLU A 105 -13.20 -43.21 -18.05
N GLU A 106 -12.59 -44.35 -18.41
CA GLU A 106 -13.30 -45.53 -18.90
C GLU A 106 -14.21 -46.13 -17.81
N LEU A 107 -13.76 -46.17 -16.55
CA LEU A 107 -14.54 -46.66 -15.42
C LEU A 107 -15.80 -45.83 -15.19
N LEU A 108 -15.71 -44.50 -15.34
CA LEU A 108 -16.85 -43.58 -15.19
C LEU A 108 -17.96 -43.82 -16.23
N GLN A 109 -17.68 -44.52 -17.34
CA GLN A 109 -18.70 -44.91 -18.32
C GLN A 109 -19.48 -46.17 -17.90
N HIS A 110 -19.02 -46.89 -16.88
CA HIS A 110 -19.66 -48.11 -16.43
C HIS A 110 -20.83 -47.81 -15.48
N PRO A 111 -22.06 -48.32 -15.70
CA PRO A 111 -23.25 -47.93 -14.95
C PRO A 111 -23.24 -48.31 -13.46
N ALA A 112 -22.30 -49.17 -13.04
CA ALA A 112 -22.11 -49.55 -11.64
C ALA A 112 -21.11 -48.65 -10.88
N VAL A 113 -20.37 -47.77 -11.58
CA VAL A 113 -19.36 -46.89 -11.01
C VAL A 113 -19.95 -45.48 -10.89
N ILE A 114 -19.93 -44.92 -9.69
CA ILE A 114 -20.34 -43.54 -9.41
C ILE A 114 -19.17 -42.59 -9.62
N SER A 115 -17.99 -42.96 -9.12
CA SER A 115 -16.76 -42.18 -9.27
C SER A 115 -15.54 -43.09 -9.40
N ALA A 116 -14.52 -42.61 -10.10
CA ALA A 116 -13.21 -43.24 -10.18
C ALA A 116 -12.15 -42.14 -10.19
N GLU A 117 -11.31 -42.09 -9.17
CA GLU A 117 -10.32 -41.02 -8.99
C GLU A 117 -8.94 -41.58 -8.60
N PRO A 118 -7.83 -40.87 -8.89
CA PRO A 118 -6.52 -41.24 -8.37
C PRO A 118 -6.47 -41.31 -6.83
N ASN A 119 -5.64 -42.19 -6.29
CA ASN A 119 -5.33 -42.17 -4.85
C ASN A 119 -4.37 -41.00 -4.54
N TYR A 120 -4.92 -39.83 -4.20
CA TYR A 120 -4.14 -38.62 -3.94
C TYR A 120 -3.30 -38.70 -2.66
N TYR A 121 -2.08 -38.18 -2.69
CA TYR A 121 -1.30 -37.97 -1.46
C TYR A 121 -1.98 -36.92 -0.56
N ARG A 122 -1.75 -37.01 0.76
CA ARG A 122 -2.10 -35.99 1.75
C ARG A 122 -0.83 -35.56 2.45
N TYR A 123 -0.60 -34.26 2.56
CA TYR A 123 0.53 -33.69 3.28
C TYR A 123 0.05 -33.06 4.58
N ALA A 124 0.79 -33.25 5.67
CA ALA A 124 0.57 -32.48 6.89
C ALA A 124 1.03 -31.03 6.64
N TYR A 125 0.17 -30.05 6.94
CA TYR A 125 0.56 -28.65 6.89
C TYR A 125 1.52 -28.36 8.05
N PHE A 126 2.61 -27.64 7.78
CA PHE A 126 3.44 -27.09 8.85
C PHE A 126 2.60 -26.05 9.61
N ALA A 127 2.40 -26.30 10.90
CA ALA A 127 1.75 -25.38 11.82
C ALA A 127 2.70 -25.15 12.99
N PRO A 128 3.15 -23.90 13.22
CA PRO A 128 3.96 -23.58 14.38
C PRO A 128 3.29 -23.97 15.70
N ASN A 129 4.10 -24.33 16.71
CA ASN A 129 3.62 -24.72 18.04
C ASN A 129 3.42 -23.53 19.01
N ASP A 130 3.54 -22.31 18.50
CA ASP A 130 3.51 -21.05 19.24
C ASP A 130 2.10 -20.75 19.78
N THR A 131 2.01 -20.33 21.04
CA THR A 131 0.76 -20.36 21.83
C THR A 131 -0.37 -19.46 21.31
N TYR A 132 -0.03 -18.44 20.51
CA TYR A 132 -0.93 -17.45 19.94
C TYR A 132 -0.98 -17.52 18.41
N PHE A 133 -0.39 -18.55 17.79
CA PHE A 133 -0.42 -18.75 16.33
C PHE A 133 -1.86 -18.73 15.76
N SER A 134 -2.85 -19.23 16.52
CA SER A 134 -4.25 -19.23 16.09
C SER A 134 -4.86 -17.83 15.87
N TYR A 135 -4.23 -16.77 16.40
CA TYR A 135 -4.66 -15.39 16.23
C TYR A 135 -3.95 -14.67 15.07
N GLN A 136 -3.00 -15.33 14.40
CA GLN A 136 -2.28 -14.79 13.24
C GLN A 136 -3.00 -15.16 11.95
N TRP A 137 -4.16 -14.51 11.75
CA TRP A 137 -5.05 -14.72 10.61
C TRP A 137 -4.39 -14.41 9.25
N ASP A 138 -3.36 -13.57 9.27
CA ASP A 138 -2.57 -13.13 8.13
C ASP A 138 -1.84 -14.27 7.42
N PHE A 139 -1.41 -15.29 8.16
CA PHE A 139 -0.61 -16.40 7.63
C PHE A 139 -1.35 -17.31 6.64
N PRO A 140 -2.56 -17.82 6.93
CA PRO A 140 -3.36 -18.51 5.92
C PRO A 140 -3.63 -17.65 4.68
N MET A 141 -3.88 -16.35 4.85
CA MET A 141 -4.23 -15.44 3.75
C MET A 141 -3.13 -15.35 2.68
N ILE A 142 -1.87 -15.44 3.09
CA ILE A 142 -0.71 -15.35 2.19
C ILE A 142 0.01 -16.69 1.99
N GLN A 143 -0.64 -17.81 2.35
CA GLN A 143 -0.14 -19.18 2.14
C GLN A 143 1.12 -19.55 2.94
N MET A 144 1.28 -19.03 4.17
CA MET A 144 2.51 -19.27 4.95
C MET A 144 2.70 -20.73 5.36
N GLN A 145 1.64 -21.47 5.70
CA GLN A 145 1.78 -22.89 6.07
C GLN A 145 2.36 -23.76 4.95
N GLN A 146 2.08 -23.40 3.69
CA GLN A 146 2.68 -24.03 2.52
C GLN A 146 4.10 -23.50 2.28
N ALA A 147 4.31 -22.19 2.40
CA ALA A 147 5.61 -21.54 2.19
C ALA A 147 6.71 -22.10 3.12
N TRP A 148 6.40 -22.32 4.40
CA TRP A 148 7.35 -22.85 5.38
C TRP A 148 7.84 -24.28 5.09
N ASN A 149 7.11 -25.06 4.29
CA ASN A 149 7.60 -26.36 3.81
C ASN A 149 8.71 -26.21 2.75
N MET A 150 8.87 -25.02 2.16
CA MET A 150 9.77 -24.75 1.04
C MET A 150 10.98 -23.90 1.44
N SER A 151 10.78 -22.94 2.35
CA SER A 151 11.82 -22.05 2.85
C SER A 151 11.39 -21.45 4.19
N THR A 152 12.36 -21.22 5.08
CA THR A 152 12.18 -20.54 6.37
C THR A 152 12.99 -19.24 6.46
N GLY A 153 13.71 -18.88 5.39
CA GLY A 153 14.49 -17.63 5.31
C GLY A 153 15.96 -17.78 5.71
N ALA A 154 16.39 -19.00 6.04
CA ALA A 154 17.75 -19.29 6.48
C ALA A 154 18.81 -18.70 5.52
N GLY A 155 19.71 -17.89 6.08
CA GLY A 155 20.82 -17.26 5.35
C GLY A 155 20.52 -15.89 4.76
N ALA A 156 19.26 -15.50 4.58
CA ALA A 156 18.90 -14.14 4.18
C ALA A 156 19.07 -13.17 5.38
N THR A 157 19.43 -11.91 5.08
CA THR A 157 19.52 -10.82 6.05
C THR A 157 18.50 -9.74 5.71
N VAL A 158 17.60 -9.44 6.63
CA VAL A 158 16.60 -8.38 6.49
C VAL A 158 16.95 -7.23 7.42
N ALA A 159 17.23 -6.06 6.85
CA ALA A 159 17.40 -4.84 7.60
C ALA A 159 16.04 -4.21 7.94
N VAL A 160 15.82 -3.98 9.23
CA VAL A 160 14.66 -3.27 9.75
C VAL A 160 15.09 -1.84 10.02
N VAL A 161 14.86 -0.96 9.04
CA VAL A 161 15.20 0.46 9.09
C VAL A 161 14.01 1.21 9.70
N ASP A 162 14.02 1.37 11.02
CA ASP A 162 12.84 1.77 11.82
C ASP A 162 13.25 2.47 13.14
N THR A 163 12.47 2.29 14.21
CA THR A 163 12.65 2.82 15.57
C THR A 163 13.63 2.02 16.44
N GLY A 164 14.28 1.00 15.87
CA GLY A 164 15.13 0.06 16.60
C GLY A 164 14.43 -1.27 16.85
N VAL A 165 15.10 -2.21 17.52
CA VAL A 165 14.53 -3.53 17.87
C VAL A 165 14.87 -3.86 19.33
N ALA A 166 13.98 -4.54 20.05
CA ALA A 166 14.28 -5.11 21.37
C ALA A 166 15.11 -6.42 21.22
N TYR A 167 16.34 -6.31 20.71
CA TYR A 167 17.16 -7.45 20.29
C TYR A 167 18.24 -7.87 21.29
N GLU A 168 18.56 -7.02 22.27
CA GLU A 168 19.62 -7.25 23.25
C GLU A 168 19.26 -6.73 24.64
N ASN A 169 20.01 -7.18 25.66
CA ASN A 169 19.97 -6.55 26.98
C ASN A 169 21.09 -5.50 27.06
N TYR A 170 20.72 -4.22 27.07
CA TYR A 170 21.69 -3.11 27.10
C TYR A 170 21.14 -1.92 27.90
N GLY A 171 21.84 -1.49 28.94
CA GLY A 171 21.37 -0.38 29.79
C GLY A 171 20.00 -0.66 30.41
N SER A 172 19.00 0.15 30.05
CA SER A 172 17.59 -0.03 30.46
C SER A 172 16.76 -0.89 29.49
N TYR A 173 17.33 -1.32 28.36
CA TYR A 173 16.67 -2.14 27.36
C TYR A 173 16.83 -3.62 27.69
N GLN A 174 15.79 -4.40 27.42
CA GLN A 174 15.81 -5.85 27.50
C GLN A 174 15.52 -6.48 26.14
N GLN A 175 16.09 -7.65 25.89
CA GLN A 175 15.74 -8.42 24.71
C GLN A 175 14.33 -8.95 24.85
N ALA A 176 13.51 -8.77 23.80
CA ALA A 176 12.16 -9.31 23.75
C ALA A 176 12.23 -10.84 23.92
N PRO A 177 11.57 -11.42 24.94
CA PRO A 177 11.73 -12.83 25.28
C PRO A 177 11.31 -13.83 24.20
N ASP A 178 10.53 -13.42 23.21
CA ASP A 178 10.06 -14.23 22.08
C ASP A 178 10.82 -13.92 20.77
N LEU A 179 11.82 -13.03 20.86
CA LEU A 179 12.88 -12.86 19.86
C LEU A 179 14.19 -13.55 20.30
N ALA A 180 14.17 -14.33 21.38
CA ALA A 180 15.37 -14.93 21.97
C ALA A 180 16.07 -15.96 21.04
N GLY A 181 15.33 -16.58 20.13
CA GLY A 181 15.86 -17.49 19.11
C GLY A 181 16.09 -16.83 17.75
N THR A 182 15.68 -15.57 17.58
CA THR A 182 15.90 -14.80 16.35
C THR A 182 17.39 -14.49 16.22
N THR A 183 17.95 -14.69 15.02
CA THR A 183 19.36 -14.38 14.77
C THR A 183 19.50 -12.91 14.41
N PHE A 184 20.23 -12.15 15.24
CA PHE A 184 20.56 -10.77 14.96
C PHE A 184 21.99 -10.64 14.42
N VAL A 185 22.17 -9.76 13.42
CA VAL A 185 23.49 -9.29 12.98
C VAL A 185 23.74 -7.87 13.51
N PRO A 186 24.99 -7.39 13.53
CA PRO A 186 25.28 -6.03 13.98
C PRO A 186 24.39 -4.99 13.30
N GLY A 187 23.93 -4.03 14.09
CA GLY A 187 23.09 -2.92 13.66
C GLY A 187 23.71 -1.56 13.99
N TYR A 188 23.02 -0.48 13.63
CA TYR A 188 23.48 0.88 13.94
C TYR A 188 22.32 1.82 14.28
N ASP A 189 22.55 2.71 15.23
CA ASP A 189 21.61 3.76 15.65
C ASP A 189 22.06 5.12 15.09
N PHE A 190 21.34 5.65 14.11
CA PHE A 190 21.60 6.96 13.52
C PHE A 190 20.97 8.12 14.31
N ILE A 191 20.10 7.84 15.28
CA ILE A 191 19.49 8.83 16.17
C ILE A 191 20.44 9.18 17.31
N ASN A 192 20.98 8.16 17.98
CA ASN A 192 21.90 8.34 19.11
C ASN A 192 23.38 8.23 18.70
N ASN A 193 23.65 7.85 17.45
CA ASN A 193 24.98 7.68 16.86
C ASN A 193 25.85 6.67 17.64
N ASP A 194 25.32 5.48 17.83
CA ASP A 194 26.02 4.36 18.46
C ASP A 194 25.68 3.01 17.78
N THR A 195 26.23 1.92 18.31
CA THR A 195 26.03 0.56 17.78
C THR A 195 24.91 -0.21 18.49
N HIS A 196 24.01 0.50 19.19
CA HIS A 196 22.97 -0.06 20.04
C HIS A 196 21.56 0.40 19.62
N PRO A 197 21.08 0.02 18.42
CA PRO A 197 19.76 0.37 17.88
C PRO A 197 18.59 -0.30 18.61
N ASN A 198 18.51 -0.08 19.92
CA ASN A 198 17.46 -0.58 20.79
C ASN A 198 16.17 0.22 20.57
N ASP A 199 15.04 -0.49 20.61
CA ASP A 199 13.72 0.11 20.42
C ASP A 199 13.24 0.84 21.68
N ASP A 200 12.82 2.09 21.51
CA ASP A 200 12.22 2.96 22.52
C ASP A 200 10.81 3.46 22.09
N ASN A 201 10.24 2.87 21.04
CA ASN A 201 8.92 3.20 20.50
C ASN A 201 7.93 2.03 20.54
N SER A 202 8.37 0.80 20.25
CA SER A 202 7.64 -0.49 20.07
C SER A 202 7.38 -0.88 18.61
N HIS A 203 7.39 0.09 17.68
CA HIS A 203 7.03 -0.15 16.29
C HIS A 203 8.03 -1.06 15.57
N GLY A 204 9.32 -0.78 15.69
CA GLY A 204 10.38 -1.54 15.01
C GLY A 204 10.51 -2.96 15.53
N THR A 205 10.28 -3.19 16.84
CA THR A 205 10.19 -4.53 17.41
C THR A 205 9.01 -5.32 16.84
N HIS A 206 7.84 -4.70 16.68
CA HIS A 206 6.67 -5.35 16.08
C HIS A 206 6.94 -5.73 14.61
N VAL A 207 7.50 -4.80 13.83
CA VAL A 207 7.91 -5.01 12.43
C VAL A 207 8.94 -6.15 12.31
N ALA A 208 9.97 -6.15 13.16
CA ALA A 208 10.97 -7.22 13.18
C ALA A 208 10.38 -8.59 13.53
N GLY A 209 9.41 -8.63 14.46
CA GLY A 209 8.65 -9.83 14.79
C GLY A 209 7.86 -10.38 13.60
N THR A 210 7.13 -9.53 12.87
CA THR A 210 6.41 -9.97 11.65
C THR A 210 7.35 -10.64 10.65
N ILE A 211 8.58 -10.13 10.51
CA ILE A 211 9.58 -10.73 9.63
C ILE A 211 10.12 -12.04 10.21
N ALA A 212 10.64 -12.05 11.44
CA ALA A 212 11.42 -13.18 11.97
C ALA A 212 11.26 -13.41 13.48
N GLN A 213 10.03 -13.36 14.00
CA GLN A 213 9.73 -13.84 15.35
C GLN A 213 10.25 -15.27 15.55
N THR A 214 10.79 -15.57 16.74
CA THR A 214 11.20 -16.94 17.06
C THR A 214 10.00 -17.86 16.95
N THR A 215 10.07 -18.85 16.07
CA THR A 215 8.95 -19.75 15.75
C THR A 215 9.25 -21.16 16.24
N ASN A 216 8.21 -21.93 16.59
CA ASN A 216 8.31 -23.27 17.17
C ASN A 216 8.95 -23.35 18.56
N ASN A 217 8.85 -22.29 19.36
CA ASN A 217 9.43 -22.23 20.71
C ASN A 217 8.40 -22.47 21.83
N SER A 218 7.17 -22.87 21.47
CA SER A 218 6.02 -23.09 22.37
C SER A 218 5.57 -21.84 23.13
N LYS A 219 5.78 -20.66 22.55
CA LYS A 219 5.48 -19.37 23.15
C LYS A 219 5.03 -18.41 22.06
N GLY A 220 4.12 -17.51 22.42
CA GLY A 220 3.87 -16.33 21.61
C GLY A 220 3.40 -16.64 20.20
N VAL A 221 4.08 -16.04 19.23
CA VAL A 221 3.65 -15.91 17.84
C VAL A 221 4.79 -16.33 16.90
N ALA A 222 4.47 -16.56 15.63
CA ALA A 222 5.44 -16.92 14.60
C ALA A 222 5.81 -15.73 13.70
N GLY A 223 6.93 -15.86 12.99
CA GLY A 223 7.45 -14.90 12.02
C GLY A 223 7.51 -15.50 10.62
N ILE A 224 7.48 -14.67 9.58
CA ILE A 224 7.36 -15.13 8.18
C ILE A 224 8.61 -15.85 7.71
N ALA A 225 9.77 -15.23 7.88
CA ALA A 225 11.09 -15.75 7.57
C ALA A 225 11.84 -16.01 8.88
N PHE A 226 11.31 -16.90 9.72
CA PHE A 226 11.76 -17.09 11.10
C PHE A 226 13.21 -17.59 11.27
N ASP A 227 13.85 -18.09 10.22
CA ASP A 227 15.29 -18.43 10.21
C ASP A 227 16.16 -17.37 9.53
N ALA A 228 15.57 -16.26 9.06
CA ALA A 228 16.32 -15.13 8.53
C ALA A 228 17.06 -14.38 9.65
N ARG A 229 18.10 -13.65 9.26
CA ARG A 229 18.84 -12.76 10.15
C ARG A 229 18.21 -11.38 10.13
N ILE A 230 18.02 -10.77 11.29
CA ILE A 230 17.56 -9.38 11.41
C ILE A 230 18.76 -8.45 11.61
N MET A 231 18.82 -7.37 10.84
CA MET A 231 19.75 -6.26 11.00
C MET A 231 18.98 -5.05 11.53
N PRO A 232 19.06 -4.72 12.83
CA PRO A 232 18.39 -3.55 13.38
C PRO A 232 19.07 -2.26 12.91
N VAL A 233 18.33 -1.33 12.31
CA VAL A 233 18.87 -0.03 11.89
C VAL A 233 17.93 1.07 12.38
N LYS A 234 18.33 1.80 13.42
CA LYS A 234 17.48 2.81 14.04
C LYS A 234 17.67 4.15 13.34
N VAL A 235 16.61 4.62 12.68
CA VAL A 235 16.55 5.92 11.97
C VAL A 235 15.36 6.76 12.41
N LEU A 236 14.51 6.22 13.29
CA LEU A 236 13.38 6.90 13.92
C LEU A 236 13.60 6.95 15.44
N ASP A 237 13.30 8.09 16.04
CA ASP A 237 13.40 8.32 17.49
C ASP A 237 12.25 7.65 18.28
N ALA A 238 12.24 7.85 19.60
CA ALA A 238 11.21 7.33 20.49
C ALA A 238 9.78 7.78 20.13
N SER A 239 9.62 8.88 19.37
CA SER A 239 8.32 9.36 18.89
C SER A 239 7.89 8.74 17.56
N GLY A 240 8.74 7.92 16.94
CA GLY A 240 8.53 7.38 15.59
C GLY A 240 8.92 8.37 14.49
N THR A 241 9.72 9.40 14.81
CA THR A 241 10.10 10.46 13.87
C THR A 241 11.56 10.34 13.48
N GLY A 242 11.87 10.51 12.20
CA GLY A 242 13.25 10.61 11.70
C GLY A 242 13.29 11.51 10.47
N SER A 243 14.47 12.03 10.12
CA SER A 243 14.61 12.84 8.91
C SER A 243 15.05 11.98 7.73
N SER A 244 14.81 12.51 6.53
CA SER A 244 15.28 11.86 5.30
C SER A 244 16.79 11.64 5.24
N TRP A 245 17.57 12.38 6.03
CA TRP A 245 19.01 12.18 6.16
C TRP A 245 19.34 10.90 6.94
N GLU A 246 18.74 10.68 8.12
CA GLU A 246 18.97 9.45 8.89
C GLU A 246 18.46 8.22 8.15
N VAL A 247 17.30 8.32 7.50
CA VAL A 247 16.74 7.22 6.68
C VAL A 247 17.70 6.86 5.55
N ALA A 248 18.21 7.85 4.80
CA ALA A 248 19.16 7.60 3.72
C ALA A 248 20.49 7.01 4.21
N GLN A 249 21.01 7.46 5.36
CA GLN A 249 22.19 6.87 5.99
C GLN A 249 21.94 5.41 6.39
N GLY A 250 20.79 5.12 7.00
CA GLY A 250 20.40 3.77 7.39
C GLY A 250 20.31 2.81 6.21
N ILE A 251 19.69 3.23 5.10
CA ILE A 251 19.58 2.43 3.87
C ILE A 251 20.97 2.11 3.30
N ARG A 252 21.86 3.10 3.18
CA ARG A 252 23.23 2.90 2.67
C ARG A 252 24.03 2.00 3.60
N TRP A 253 23.96 2.24 4.90
CA TRP A 253 24.66 1.42 5.89
C TRP A 253 24.20 -0.03 5.85
N ALA A 254 22.89 -0.28 5.81
CA ALA A 254 22.34 -1.63 5.71
C ALA A 254 22.84 -2.36 4.45
N THR A 255 22.84 -1.65 3.32
CA THR A 255 23.38 -2.14 2.04
C THR A 255 24.85 -2.55 2.18
N ASP A 256 25.68 -1.67 2.74
CA ASP A 256 27.12 -1.91 2.87
C ASP A 256 27.48 -3.00 3.90
N HIS A 257 26.55 -3.34 4.80
CA HIS A 257 26.73 -4.34 5.85
C HIS A 257 26.02 -5.67 5.55
N GLY A 258 25.60 -5.87 4.30
CA GLY A 258 25.15 -7.18 3.80
C GLY A 258 23.68 -7.49 4.03
N ALA A 259 22.81 -6.46 4.04
CA ALA A 259 21.38 -6.68 3.93
C ALA A 259 21.03 -7.23 2.52
N ASP A 260 20.20 -8.26 2.46
CA ASP A 260 19.62 -8.76 1.20
C ASP A 260 18.28 -8.07 0.92
N VAL A 261 17.56 -7.71 1.99
CA VAL A 261 16.28 -7.00 1.96
C VAL A 261 16.32 -5.84 2.96
N ILE A 262 15.77 -4.69 2.58
CA ILE A 262 15.56 -3.53 3.46
C ILE A 262 14.05 -3.29 3.59
N ASN A 263 13.54 -3.36 4.82
CA ASN A 263 12.16 -3.01 5.16
C ASN A 263 12.07 -1.57 5.67
N LEU A 264 11.23 -0.76 5.03
CA LEU A 264 10.93 0.63 5.38
C LEU A 264 9.45 0.77 5.73
N SER A 265 9.09 0.43 6.97
CA SER A 265 7.74 0.60 7.52
C SER A 265 7.46 2.05 7.95
N LEU A 266 7.93 3.00 7.15
CA LEU A 266 7.93 4.43 7.38
C LEU A 266 7.62 5.18 6.09
N GLY A 267 7.25 6.45 6.19
CA GLY A 267 7.13 7.27 5.01
C GLY A 267 6.61 8.68 5.27
N SER A 268 6.55 9.45 4.20
CA SER A 268 6.01 10.80 4.18
C SER A 268 5.32 11.08 2.84
N SER A 269 4.54 12.15 2.78
CA SER A 269 3.92 12.59 1.52
C SER A 269 4.89 13.24 0.54
N SER A 270 6.13 13.53 0.96
CA SER A 270 7.12 14.27 0.19
C SER A 270 8.34 13.42 -0.11
N GLY A 271 8.76 13.39 -1.38
CA GLY A 271 10.02 12.76 -1.76
C GLY A 271 11.23 13.58 -1.32
N SER A 272 12.36 12.90 -1.19
CA SER A 272 13.67 13.45 -0.85
C SER A 272 14.72 12.89 -1.80
N SER A 273 15.52 13.76 -2.43
CA SER A 273 16.54 13.31 -3.38
C SER A 273 17.61 12.43 -2.74
N VAL A 274 17.91 12.64 -1.45
CA VAL A 274 18.90 11.82 -0.72
C VAL A 274 18.35 10.42 -0.42
N GLU A 275 17.06 10.30 -0.09
CA GLU A 275 16.42 8.98 0.04
C GLU A 275 16.31 8.28 -1.32
N ALA A 276 15.93 9.01 -2.37
CA ALA A 276 15.85 8.48 -3.73
C ALA A 276 17.21 7.93 -4.22
N ASP A 277 18.30 8.62 -3.89
CA ASP A 277 19.66 8.13 -4.15
C ASP A 277 19.98 6.88 -3.32
N ALA A 278 19.64 6.89 -2.02
CA ALA A 278 19.92 5.76 -1.13
C ALA A 278 19.17 4.48 -1.54
N VAL A 279 17.88 4.56 -1.90
CA VAL A 279 17.13 3.39 -2.38
C VAL A 279 17.67 2.88 -3.71
N ARG A 280 18.12 3.78 -4.60
CA ARG A 280 18.75 3.39 -5.87
C ARG A 280 20.14 2.78 -5.64
N TYR A 281 20.87 3.27 -4.65
CA TYR A 281 22.13 2.67 -4.22
C TYR A 281 21.92 1.23 -3.75
N ALA A 282 20.95 0.98 -2.86
CA ALA A 282 20.59 -0.36 -2.41
C ALA A 282 20.22 -1.28 -3.57
N TYR A 283 19.31 -0.83 -4.44
CA TYR A 283 18.90 -1.57 -5.64
C TYR A 283 20.09 -1.94 -6.54
N ASN A 284 21.00 -1.00 -6.82
CA ASN A 284 22.18 -1.24 -7.64
C ASN A 284 23.20 -2.20 -7.01
N HIS A 285 23.14 -2.41 -5.69
CA HIS A 285 23.93 -3.40 -4.98
C HIS A 285 23.20 -4.75 -4.83
N GLY A 286 22.07 -4.92 -5.51
CA GLY A 286 21.27 -6.15 -5.48
C GLY A 286 20.37 -6.29 -4.26
N VAL A 287 20.19 -5.23 -3.48
CA VAL A 287 19.38 -5.25 -2.26
C VAL A 287 17.93 -4.90 -2.60
N THR A 288 16.99 -5.75 -2.18
CA THR A 288 15.56 -5.52 -2.40
C THR A 288 15.06 -4.51 -1.37
N VAL A 289 14.44 -3.41 -1.81
CA VAL A 289 13.86 -2.41 -0.91
C VAL A 289 12.33 -2.52 -0.93
N VAL A 290 11.71 -2.63 0.24
CA VAL A 290 10.26 -2.77 0.43
C VAL A 290 9.78 -1.66 1.35
N ALA A 291 8.73 -0.92 0.98
CA ALA A 291 8.27 0.21 1.77
C ALA A 291 6.74 0.34 1.83
N ALA A 292 6.28 0.90 2.95
CA ALA A 292 4.86 1.13 3.24
C ALA A 292 4.25 2.21 2.34
N ALA A 293 3.10 1.93 1.74
CA ALA A 293 2.43 2.87 0.84
C ALA A 293 1.93 4.15 1.53
N GLY A 294 1.63 4.08 2.83
CA GLY A 294 1.10 5.19 3.63
C GLY A 294 -0.28 4.89 4.23
N ASN A 295 -0.68 5.66 5.25
CA ASN A 295 -1.84 5.39 6.09
C ASN A 295 -2.90 6.51 6.05
N SER A 296 -3.01 7.24 4.94
CA SER A 296 -3.95 8.38 4.81
C SER A 296 -5.25 8.06 4.05
N GLY A 297 -5.37 6.86 3.48
CA GLY A 297 -6.54 6.44 2.67
C GLY A 297 -6.67 7.19 1.34
N THR A 298 -5.57 7.73 0.81
CA THR A 298 -5.53 8.58 -0.38
C THR A 298 -5.07 7.81 -1.61
N SER A 299 -5.39 8.34 -2.79
CA SER A 299 -4.98 7.79 -4.09
C SER A 299 -3.54 8.17 -4.50
N SER A 300 -2.70 8.47 -3.51
CA SER A 300 -1.27 8.73 -3.70
C SER A 300 -0.44 7.92 -2.73
N VAL A 301 0.41 7.05 -3.26
CA VAL A 301 1.45 6.34 -2.51
C VAL A 301 2.51 7.35 -2.01
N GLY A 302 2.89 7.25 -0.74
CA GLY A 302 3.92 8.07 -0.11
C GLY A 302 5.35 7.64 -0.45
N TYR A 303 6.32 8.41 0.00
CA TYR A 303 7.75 8.12 -0.15
C TYR A 303 8.30 7.52 1.15
N PRO A 304 9.21 6.54 1.09
CA PRO A 304 9.98 6.10 -0.08
C PRO A 304 9.29 5.08 -1.00
N ALA A 305 8.09 4.57 -0.65
CA ALA A 305 7.39 3.56 -1.45
C ALA A 305 7.14 3.97 -2.92
N ALA A 306 6.89 5.25 -3.18
CA ALA A 306 6.65 5.75 -4.54
C ALA A 306 7.91 5.84 -5.43
N TYR A 307 9.11 5.49 -4.94
CA TYR A 307 10.30 5.41 -5.80
C TYR A 307 10.27 4.16 -6.69
N ASP A 308 10.70 4.31 -7.93
CA ASP A 308 10.63 3.30 -9.00
C ASP A 308 11.25 1.94 -8.65
N VAL A 309 12.35 1.94 -7.91
CA VAL A 309 13.10 0.73 -7.52
C VAL A 309 12.61 0.11 -6.21
N VAL A 310 11.63 0.71 -5.54
CA VAL A 310 11.09 0.24 -4.25
C VAL A 310 9.80 -0.55 -4.47
N ILE A 311 9.65 -1.69 -3.79
CA ILE A 311 8.39 -2.44 -3.79
C ILE A 311 7.40 -1.73 -2.85
N ALA A 312 6.38 -1.08 -3.42
CA ALA A 312 5.37 -0.35 -2.66
C ALA A 312 4.24 -1.26 -2.15
N VAL A 313 3.99 -1.24 -0.83
CA VAL A 313 3.08 -2.18 -0.16
C VAL A 313 1.90 -1.49 0.49
N GLY A 314 0.70 -1.80 0.00
CA GLY A 314 -0.58 -1.42 0.60
C GLY A 314 -1.09 -2.47 1.59
N ALA A 315 -2.14 -2.12 2.34
CA ALA A 315 -2.70 -2.95 3.40
C ALA A 315 -4.11 -3.45 3.08
N VAL A 316 -4.35 -4.76 3.28
CA VAL A 316 -5.70 -5.34 3.30
C VAL A 316 -6.12 -5.78 4.71
N ARG A 317 -7.43 -5.88 4.91
CA ARG A 317 -8.06 -6.44 6.10
C ARG A 317 -8.23 -7.95 6.00
N TYR A 318 -8.80 -8.57 7.04
CA TYR A 318 -9.11 -10.01 7.08
C TYR A 318 -9.99 -10.49 5.92
N ASP A 319 -10.89 -9.66 5.41
CA ASP A 319 -11.75 -9.98 4.27
C ASP A 319 -11.15 -9.61 2.90
N GLU A 320 -9.83 -9.38 2.85
CA GLU A 320 -9.06 -9.03 1.64
C GLU A 320 -9.43 -7.67 1.02
N THR A 321 -10.34 -6.92 1.63
CA THR A 321 -10.64 -5.56 1.18
C THR A 321 -9.49 -4.62 1.54
N LEU A 322 -9.24 -3.62 0.68
CA LEU A 322 -8.27 -2.57 0.96
C LEU A 322 -8.64 -1.90 2.30
N ALA A 323 -7.68 -1.84 3.22
CA ALA A 323 -7.90 -1.21 4.50
C ALA A 323 -8.20 0.28 4.31
N TYR A 324 -9.14 0.84 5.09
CA TYR A 324 -9.65 2.19 4.88
C TYR A 324 -8.57 3.28 4.93
N TYR A 325 -7.46 3.00 5.62
CA TYR A 325 -6.32 3.89 5.77
C TYR A 325 -5.24 3.67 4.68
N SER A 326 -5.29 2.59 3.89
CA SER A 326 -4.21 2.29 2.95
C SER A 326 -4.16 3.32 1.84
N ASP A 327 -3.04 4.03 1.74
CA ASP A 327 -2.72 4.78 0.54
C ASP A 327 -2.53 3.80 -0.63
N HIS A 328 -2.94 4.24 -1.81
CA HIS A 328 -3.01 3.44 -3.03
C HIS A 328 -2.74 4.34 -4.24
N GLY A 329 -2.59 3.80 -5.45
CA GLY A 329 -2.38 4.62 -6.65
C GLY A 329 -1.45 3.98 -7.67
N ALA A 330 -0.98 4.77 -8.63
CA ALA A 330 -0.20 4.28 -9.77
C ALA A 330 1.18 3.71 -9.41
N ALA A 331 1.75 4.10 -8.28
CA ALA A 331 3.02 3.59 -7.79
C ALA A 331 2.87 2.35 -6.88
N LEU A 332 1.64 1.92 -6.56
CA LEU A 332 1.41 0.75 -5.74
C LEU A 332 1.77 -0.52 -6.53
N ASP A 333 2.59 -1.39 -5.92
CA ASP A 333 2.98 -2.67 -6.50
C ASP A 333 2.09 -3.80 -6.01
N LEU A 334 1.91 -3.93 -4.70
CA LEU A 334 1.28 -5.10 -4.08
C LEU A 334 0.50 -4.69 -2.83
N VAL A 335 -0.40 -5.56 -2.38
CA VAL A 335 -0.97 -5.47 -1.03
C VAL A 335 -0.62 -6.70 -0.20
N ALA A 336 -0.61 -6.51 1.13
CA ALA A 336 -0.40 -7.58 2.10
C ALA A 336 -1.25 -7.33 3.36
N PRO A 337 -1.39 -8.32 4.26
CA PRO A 337 -2.15 -8.17 5.50
C PRO A 337 -1.64 -6.99 6.35
N GLY A 338 -2.47 -5.97 6.50
CA GLY A 338 -2.20 -4.81 7.37
C GLY A 338 -3.22 -4.64 8.49
N GLY A 339 -4.37 -5.30 8.38
CA GLY A 339 -5.37 -5.43 9.44
C GLY A 339 -6.25 -4.21 9.70
N ASP A 340 -7.23 -4.39 10.58
CA ASP A 340 -8.15 -3.37 11.05
C ASP A 340 -8.60 -3.72 12.47
N THR A 341 -7.99 -3.08 13.48
CA THR A 341 -8.26 -3.37 14.89
C THR A 341 -9.65 -2.91 15.35
N SER A 342 -10.39 -2.19 14.51
CA SER A 342 -11.75 -1.73 14.82
C SER A 342 -12.84 -2.78 14.54
N VAL A 343 -12.49 -3.87 13.86
CA VAL A 343 -13.42 -4.94 13.49
C VAL A 343 -12.86 -6.30 13.89
N ASP A 344 -13.76 -7.21 14.26
CA ASP A 344 -13.47 -8.62 14.53
C ASP A 344 -14.29 -9.45 13.53
N GLN A 345 -13.73 -9.66 12.33
CA GLN A 345 -14.41 -10.34 11.23
C GLN A 345 -14.26 -11.87 11.35
N ASN A 346 -13.19 -12.34 11.98
CA ASN A 346 -12.92 -13.76 12.19
C ASN A 346 -13.66 -14.34 13.43
N ARG A 347 -14.16 -13.49 14.32
CA ARG A 347 -14.89 -13.78 15.56
C ARG A 347 -14.07 -14.52 16.60
N ASP A 348 -12.78 -14.22 16.68
CA ASP A 348 -11.88 -14.79 17.69
C ASP A 348 -11.90 -14.02 19.04
N GLY A 349 -12.62 -12.89 19.08
CA GLY A 349 -12.77 -12.04 20.26
C GLY A 349 -11.80 -10.86 20.32
N TYR A 350 -10.95 -10.68 19.31
CA TYR A 350 -10.00 -9.58 19.17
C TYR A 350 -10.22 -8.83 17.83
N GLY A 351 -9.79 -7.58 17.77
CA GLY A 351 -9.79 -6.84 16.50
C GLY A 351 -8.74 -7.42 15.54
N ASP A 352 -9.04 -7.44 14.24
CA ASP A 352 -8.26 -8.08 13.17
C ASP A 352 -6.97 -7.30 12.83
N GLY A 353 -6.13 -7.02 13.81
CA GLY A 353 -4.79 -6.47 13.60
C GLY A 353 -3.75 -7.56 13.31
N ILE A 354 -2.51 -7.15 13.09
CA ILE A 354 -1.35 -8.04 13.00
C ILE A 354 -0.76 -8.19 14.40
N LEU A 355 -0.71 -9.43 14.90
CA LEU A 355 -0.27 -9.76 16.25
C LEU A 355 1.23 -10.08 16.28
N GLN A 356 2.01 -9.33 17.05
CA GLN A 356 3.42 -9.64 17.32
C GLN A 356 3.83 -9.32 18.76
N GLN A 357 4.94 -9.90 19.25
CA GLN A 357 5.51 -9.47 20.52
C GLN A 357 6.13 -8.09 20.37
N THR A 358 5.75 -7.18 21.25
CA THR A 358 6.41 -5.90 21.43
C THR A 358 6.13 -5.40 22.85
N PHE A 359 6.31 -4.11 23.13
CA PHE A 359 5.93 -3.49 24.39
C PHE A 359 4.87 -2.42 24.18
N ASN A 360 4.23 -1.99 25.27
CA ASN A 360 3.07 -1.11 25.18
C ASN A 360 3.42 0.23 24.52
N PRO A 361 2.79 0.63 23.39
CA PRO A 361 3.12 1.86 22.68
C PRO A 361 2.80 3.15 23.46
N ASN A 362 1.95 3.05 24.49
CA ASN A 362 1.58 4.18 25.34
C ASN A 362 2.57 4.41 26.49
N THR A 363 3.09 3.34 27.10
CA THR A 363 4.07 3.46 28.19
C THR A 363 5.50 3.47 27.67
N ARG A 364 5.73 2.89 26.48
CA ARG A 364 7.03 2.74 25.81
C ARG A 364 8.11 2.19 26.75
N ASN A 365 7.72 1.22 27.57
CA ASN A 365 8.63 0.58 28.52
C ASN A 365 9.31 -0.63 27.85
N PRO A 366 10.61 -0.55 27.46
CA PRO A 366 11.30 -1.59 26.71
C PRO A 366 11.71 -2.80 27.58
N THR A 367 11.04 -3.00 28.72
CA THR A 367 11.19 -4.16 29.60
C THR A 367 9.87 -4.85 29.89
N ASP A 368 8.74 -4.36 29.35
CA ASP A 368 7.39 -4.86 29.62
C ASP A 368 6.74 -5.40 28.34
N PHE A 369 7.15 -6.62 27.98
CA PHE A 369 6.77 -7.25 26.71
C PHE A 369 5.45 -8.00 26.80
N HIS A 370 4.59 -7.74 25.82
CA HIS A 370 3.32 -8.44 25.59
C HIS A 370 3.12 -8.64 24.08
N TYR A 371 1.98 -9.20 23.70
CA TYR A 371 1.61 -9.39 22.31
C TYR A 371 0.53 -8.37 21.95
N TYR A 372 0.80 -7.54 20.95
CA TYR A 372 -0.06 -6.44 20.57
C TYR A 372 -0.49 -6.56 19.12
N PHE A 373 -1.78 -6.32 18.88
CA PHE A 373 -2.36 -6.15 17.56
C PHE A 373 -2.09 -4.72 17.08
N PHE A 374 -1.30 -4.57 16.02
CA PHE A 374 -1.14 -3.30 15.31
C PHE A 374 -1.84 -3.34 13.95
N GLN A 375 -2.15 -2.18 13.38
CA GLN A 375 -2.64 -2.06 12.02
C GLN A 375 -1.84 -1.00 11.25
N GLY A 376 -1.73 -1.18 9.93
CA GLY A 376 -1.08 -0.21 9.06
C GLY A 376 -0.43 -0.84 7.83
N THR A 377 -0.13 -0.01 6.84
CA THR A 377 0.79 -0.40 5.75
C THR A 377 2.19 -0.73 6.29
N SER A 378 2.56 -0.16 7.45
CA SER A 378 3.75 -0.53 8.23
C SER A 378 3.74 -1.98 8.72
N MET A 379 2.57 -2.60 8.90
CA MET A 379 2.42 -4.02 9.25
C MET A 379 2.30 -4.89 8.00
N ALA A 380 1.77 -4.37 6.88
CA ALA A 380 1.76 -5.08 5.59
C ALA A 380 3.16 -5.23 4.98
N THR A 381 3.99 -4.18 5.05
CA THR A 381 5.36 -4.13 4.51
C THR A 381 6.26 -5.29 4.98
N PRO A 382 6.35 -5.61 6.29
CA PRO A 382 7.18 -6.73 6.76
C PRO A 382 6.69 -8.09 6.26
N HIS A 383 5.44 -8.23 5.82
CA HIS A 383 5.00 -9.47 5.15
C HIS A 383 5.69 -9.66 3.81
N VAL A 384 5.77 -8.57 3.02
CA VAL A 384 6.46 -8.59 1.72
C VAL A 384 7.97 -8.70 1.90
N ALA A 385 8.56 -8.04 2.91
CA ALA A 385 9.98 -8.17 3.22
C ALA A 385 10.36 -9.59 3.68
N GLY A 386 9.53 -10.22 4.51
CA GLY A 386 9.68 -11.63 4.89
C GLY A 386 9.57 -12.55 3.68
N ALA A 387 8.57 -12.36 2.83
CA ALA A 387 8.43 -13.14 1.59
C ALA A 387 9.65 -13.00 0.67
N ALA A 388 10.18 -11.78 0.49
CA ALA A 388 11.41 -11.53 -0.26
C ALA A 388 12.61 -12.33 0.33
N ALA A 389 12.76 -12.34 1.65
CA ALA A 389 13.80 -13.11 2.32
C ALA A 389 13.66 -14.63 2.09
N LEU A 390 12.44 -15.16 2.11
CA LEU A 390 12.17 -16.57 1.80
C LEU A 390 12.58 -16.93 0.36
N LEU A 391 12.27 -16.05 -0.60
CA LEU A 391 12.60 -16.23 -2.03
C LEU A 391 14.12 -16.26 -2.25
N ILE A 392 14.82 -15.30 -1.63
CA ILE A 392 16.28 -15.17 -1.70
C ILE A 392 16.94 -16.39 -1.05
N ALA A 393 16.51 -16.78 0.14
CA ALA A 393 17.03 -17.95 0.85
C ALA A 393 16.84 -19.25 0.07
N LYS A 394 15.70 -19.40 -0.64
CA LYS A 394 15.44 -20.55 -1.50
C LYS A 394 16.24 -20.50 -2.82
N GLY A 395 16.72 -19.32 -3.21
CA GLY A 395 17.43 -19.09 -4.47
C GLY A 395 16.52 -19.11 -5.70
N VAL A 396 15.21 -18.86 -5.54
CA VAL A 396 14.26 -18.79 -6.67
C VAL A 396 14.18 -17.41 -7.29
N ALA A 397 14.50 -16.38 -6.51
CA ALA A 397 14.66 -14.99 -6.94
C ALA A 397 15.70 -14.33 -6.05
N THR A 398 16.79 -13.84 -6.64
CA THR A 398 17.98 -13.37 -5.90
C THR A 398 18.33 -11.92 -6.16
N THR A 399 17.76 -11.33 -7.21
CA THR A 399 17.90 -9.91 -7.52
C THR A 399 16.62 -9.13 -7.21
N PRO A 400 16.67 -7.80 -7.01
CA PRO A 400 15.48 -7.00 -6.73
C PRO A 400 14.39 -7.14 -7.81
N ASP A 401 14.79 -7.22 -9.08
CA ASP A 401 13.86 -7.39 -10.19
C ASP A 401 13.19 -8.77 -10.20
N GLU A 402 13.97 -9.84 -9.94
CA GLU A 402 13.41 -11.19 -9.84
C GLU A 402 12.46 -11.31 -8.65
N VAL A 403 12.81 -10.73 -7.50
CA VAL A 403 11.96 -10.76 -6.30
C VAL A 403 10.65 -10.03 -6.57
N ARG A 404 10.72 -8.81 -7.12
CA ARG A 404 9.54 -8.06 -7.54
C ARG A 404 8.69 -8.85 -8.55
N ALA A 405 9.31 -9.44 -9.57
CA ALA A 405 8.60 -10.19 -10.60
C ALA A 405 7.92 -11.46 -10.05
N ALA A 406 8.61 -12.21 -9.18
CA ALA A 406 8.03 -13.38 -8.51
C ALA A 406 6.79 -12.97 -7.72
N LEU A 407 6.90 -11.96 -6.86
CA LEU A 407 5.79 -11.49 -6.02
C LEU A 407 4.61 -10.94 -6.85
N GLN A 408 4.88 -10.16 -7.90
CA GLN A 408 3.83 -9.56 -8.75
C GLN A 408 3.13 -10.57 -9.64
N SER A 409 3.87 -11.51 -10.25
CA SER A 409 3.29 -12.46 -11.20
C SER A 409 2.50 -13.59 -10.55
N THR A 410 2.70 -13.82 -9.25
CA THR A 410 1.99 -14.84 -8.47
C THR A 410 1.00 -14.24 -7.46
N ALA A 411 0.83 -12.93 -7.45
CA ALA A 411 -0.14 -12.29 -6.57
C ALA A 411 -1.57 -12.74 -6.91
N LYS A 412 -2.40 -12.90 -5.87
CA LYS A 412 -3.83 -13.06 -6.04
C LYS A 412 -4.41 -11.74 -6.51
N ASP A 413 -4.80 -11.70 -7.77
CA ASP A 413 -5.45 -10.54 -8.38
C ASP A 413 -6.76 -10.19 -7.65
N LEU A 414 -6.84 -8.95 -7.17
CA LEU A 414 -7.98 -8.41 -6.44
C LEU A 414 -8.43 -7.13 -7.14
N GLY A 415 -9.74 -6.88 -7.15
CA GLY A 415 -10.28 -5.69 -7.80
C GLY A 415 -10.48 -5.88 -9.30
N ALA A 416 -9.96 -4.96 -10.11
CA ALA A 416 -10.09 -5.02 -11.56
C ALA A 416 -9.04 -5.97 -12.15
N PRO A 417 -9.38 -6.79 -13.16
CA PRO A 417 -8.42 -7.77 -13.69
C PRO A 417 -7.08 -7.16 -14.12
N GLY A 418 -6.00 -7.75 -13.62
CA GLY A 418 -4.63 -7.28 -13.82
C GLY A 418 -4.24 -6.14 -12.86
N ARG A 419 -3.16 -5.43 -13.19
CA ARG A 419 -2.65 -4.39 -12.30
C ARG A 419 -3.63 -3.21 -12.21
N ASP A 420 -4.07 -2.86 -11.00
CA ASP A 420 -4.94 -1.70 -10.74
C ASP A 420 -4.37 -0.74 -9.67
N ASN A 421 -5.01 0.42 -9.52
CA ASN A 421 -4.56 1.45 -8.57
C ASN A 421 -4.94 1.17 -7.12
N MET A 422 -5.84 0.24 -6.84
CA MET A 422 -6.34 -0.07 -5.50
C MET A 422 -5.49 -1.17 -4.84
N TYR A 423 -5.18 -2.22 -5.59
CA TYR A 423 -4.50 -3.42 -5.10
C TYR A 423 -3.12 -3.65 -5.73
N GLY A 424 -2.70 -2.80 -6.67
CA GLY A 424 -1.47 -3.04 -7.43
C GLY A 424 -1.65 -4.28 -8.30
N TYR A 425 -0.71 -5.22 -8.23
CA TYR A 425 -0.82 -6.55 -8.86
C TYR A 425 -1.65 -7.54 -8.02
N GLY A 426 -2.06 -7.16 -6.81
CA GLY A 426 -2.88 -7.99 -5.94
C GLY A 426 -2.22 -8.33 -4.61
N LEU A 427 -2.86 -9.25 -3.90
CA LEU A 427 -2.43 -9.76 -2.59
C LEU A 427 -1.32 -10.79 -2.75
N ILE A 428 -0.21 -10.63 -2.03
CA ILE A 428 0.90 -11.59 -2.08
C ILE A 428 0.45 -13.02 -1.74
N GLN A 429 0.98 -14.00 -2.48
CA GLN A 429 0.79 -15.43 -2.22
C GLN A 429 2.19 -16.07 -2.14
N VAL A 430 2.66 -16.30 -0.91
CA VAL A 430 4.09 -16.57 -0.66
C VAL A 430 4.52 -17.94 -1.17
N ALA A 431 3.67 -18.96 -1.01
CA ALA A 431 3.99 -20.29 -1.52
C ALA A 431 4.02 -20.32 -3.06
N ASP A 432 3.07 -19.65 -3.71
CA ASP A 432 3.06 -19.48 -5.17
C ASP A 432 4.32 -18.74 -5.65
N ALA A 433 4.72 -17.66 -4.96
CA ALA A 433 5.96 -16.94 -5.26
C ALA A 433 7.20 -17.85 -5.09
N LEU A 434 7.24 -18.69 -4.06
CA LEU A 434 8.33 -19.65 -3.86
C LEU A 434 8.33 -20.76 -4.93
N ALA A 435 7.22 -21.00 -5.62
CA ALA A 435 7.12 -21.93 -6.74
C ALA A 435 7.45 -21.27 -8.10
N TRP A 436 7.69 -19.97 -8.13
CA TRP A 436 8.03 -19.22 -9.33
C TRP A 436 9.28 -19.78 -10.01
N ASN A 437 9.22 -19.93 -11.33
CA ASN A 437 10.25 -20.61 -12.14
C ASN A 437 10.83 -19.72 -13.24
N GLY A 438 10.82 -18.39 -13.04
CA GLY A 438 11.28 -17.41 -14.03
C GLY A 438 10.35 -17.24 -15.24
N GLY A 439 9.13 -17.79 -15.17
CA GLY A 439 8.16 -17.82 -16.27
C GLY A 439 7.35 -16.54 -16.50
N GLY A 440 7.43 -15.58 -15.57
CA GLY A 440 6.93 -14.22 -15.82
C GLY A 440 8.04 -13.43 -16.48
N THR A 441 7.80 -12.85 -17.65
CA THR A 441 8.63 -11.71 -18.08
C THR A 441 8.63 -10.72 -16.92
N PRO A 442 9.79 -10.23 -16.44
CA PRO A 442 9.78 -9.01 -15.66
C PRO A 442 8.95 -8.02 -16.45
N ASN A 443 7.91 -7.44 -15.84
CA ASN A 443 7.37 -6.22 -16.41
C ASN A 443 8.51 -5.21 -16.25
N THR A 444 9.38 -5.16 -17.27
CA THR A 444 10.28 -4.04 -17.48
C THR A 444 9.45 -2.77 -17.29
N PRO A 445 9.93 -1.77 -16.55
CA PRO A 445 9.23 -0.49 -16.46
C PRO A 445 8.83 -0.09 -17.88
N VAL A 446 7.55 0.23 -18.07
CA VAL A 446 6.96 0.47 -19.40
C VAL A 446 7.93 1.33 -20.22
N PRO A 447 8.55 0.80 -21.30
CA PRO A 447 9.43 1.59 -22.13
C PRO A 447 8.58 2.57 -22.94
N THR A 448 8.86 3.88 -22.80
CA THR A 448 8.35 4.87 -23.76
C THR A 448 9.26 4.87 -25.00
N PRO A 449 8.73 4.92 -26.25
CA PRO A 449 9.47 4.59 -27.47
C PRO A 449 10.72 5.44 -27.71
N ALA A 450 11.77 4.81 -28.25
CA ALA A 450 13.01 5.46 -28.67
C ALA A 450 12.75 6.53 -29.75
N GLY A 451 12.91 7.81 -29.38
CA GLY A 451 13.03 8.95 -30.29
C GLY A 451 14.49 9.21 -30.65
N PRO A 452 14.77 9.78 -31.84
CA PRO A 452 16.01 9.56 -32.59
C PRO A 452 17.23 10.13 -31.86
N THR A 453 18.31 9.35 -31.89
CA THR A 453 19.65 9.75 -31.47
C THR A 453 20.07 11.06 -32.16
N PRO A 454 20.34 12.16 -31.44
CA PRO A 454 21.03 13.30 -32.02
C PRO A 454 22.51 13.23 -31.67
N THR A 455 23.31 13.20 -32.71
CA THR A 455 24.74 13.49 -32.70
C THR A 455 25.03 14.80 -31.97
N SER A 456 25.98 14.72 -31.04
CA SER A 456 26.62 15.83 -30.33
C SER A 456 26.94 17.03 -31.24
N THR A 457 26.50 18.23 -30.84
CA THR A 457 27.27 19.47 -31.07
C THR A 457 26.97 20.48 -29.96
N ALA A 458 28.03 20.88 -29.25
CA ALA A 458 27.99 21.90 -28.20
C ALA A 458 27.71 23.29 -28.76
N THR A 459 26.83 24.09 -28.15
CA THR A 459 26.82 25.56 -28.29
C THR A 459 26.21 26.26 -27.06
N THR A 460 26.80 27.41 -26.77
CA THR A 460 26.75 28.34 -25.62
C THR A 460 25.39 28.81 -25.08
N VAL A 461 25.36 29.06 -23.76
CA VAL A 461 24.28 29.67 -22.94
C VAL A 461 24.00 31.13 -23.30
N PRO A 462 22.72 31.59 -23.34
CA PRO A 462 22.37 33.01 -23.29
C PRO A 462 21.63 33.42 -22.00
N THR A 463 22.01 34.59 -21.47
CA THR A 463 21.34 35.37 -20.42
C THR A 463 20.06 36.03 -20.96
N ILE A 464 18.95 36.05 -20.20
CA ILE A 464 17.68 36.68 -20.59
C ILE A 464 17.20 37.74 -19.56
N THR A 465 16.80 38.89 -20.11
CA THR A 465 16.25 40.12 -19.47
C THR A 465 14.73 39.99 -19.22
N PRO A 466 14.14 40.57 -18.14
CA PRO A 466 12.82 40.17 -17.66
C PRO A 466 11.64 40.70 -18.51
N THR A 467 10.75 39.78 -18.90
CA THR A 467 9.41 40.01 -19.48
C THR A 467 8.37 40.22 -18.35
N PRO A 468 7.24 40.92 -18.53
CA PRO A 468 6.21 41.04 -17.47
C PRO A 468 5.64 39.69 -17.03
N ALA A 469 5.17 39.59 -15.77
CA ALA A 469 4.42 38.45 -15.24
C ALA A 469 3.25 38.08 -16.18
N SER A 470 3.04 36.80 -16.48
CA SER A 470 1.86 36.31 -17.21
C SER A 470 0.60 36.54 -16.37
N ASP A 471 -0.56 36.61 -17.01
CA ASP A 471 -1.86 36.79 -16.30
C ASP A 471 -2.07 35.74 -15.20
N TRP A 472 -1.48 34.55 -15.36
CA TRP A 472 -1.56 33.46 -14.40
C TRP A 472 -0.68 33.68 -13.17
N GLU A 473 0.55 34.17 -13.34
CA GLU A 473 1.43 34.54 -12.22
C GLU A 473 0.83 35.70 -11.42
N ALA A 474 0.26 36.70 -12.10
CA ALA A 474 -0.46 37.81 -11.46
C ALA A 474 -1.68 37.30 -10.67
N ARG A 475 -2.41 36.32 -11.22
CA ARG A 475 -3.55 35.70 -10.55
C ARG A 475 -3.15 34.91 -9.30
N VAL A 476 -2.03 34.19 -9.32
CA VAL A 476 -1.48 33.51 -8.13
C VAL A 476 -1.15 34.52 -7.02
N VAL A 477 -0.48 35.64 -7.35
CA VAL A 477 -0.20 36.70 -6.37
C VAL A 477 -1.48 37.26 -5.77
N GLN A 478 -2.50 37.52 -6.61
CA GLN A 478 -3.80 38.01 -6.13
C GLN A 478 -4.45 37.03 -5.15
N LEU A 479 -4.47 35.74 -5.49
CA LEU A 479 -5.06 34.70 -4.66
C LEU A 479 -4.32 34.55 -3.32
N ILE A 480 -2.98 34.57 -3.32
CA ILE A 480 -2.19 34.54 -2.08
C ILE A 480 -2.47 35.78 -1.22
N ASN A 481 -2.54 36.98 -1.82
CA ASN A 481 -2.86 38.19 -1.08
C ASN A 481 -4.29 38.22 -0.53
N ASN A 482 -5.25 37.59 -1.21
CA ASN A 482 -6.59 37.37 -0.65
C ASN A 482 -6.55 36.46 0.58
N GLN A 483 -5.77 35.38 0.53
CA GLN A 483 -5.59 34.48 1.69
C GLN A 483 -4.92 35.22 2.87
N ARG A 484 -3.94 36.07 2.59
CA ARG A 484 -3.30 36.92 3.61
C ARG A 484 -4.28 37.91 4.22
N ALA A 485 -5.09 38.58 3.40
CA ALA A 485 -6.13 39.50 3.87
C ALA A 485 -7.16 38.79 4.77
N ASN A 486 -7.60 37.57 4.39
CA ASN A 486 -8.50 36.74 5.19
C ASN A 486 -7.90 36.33 6.55
N ASN A 487 -6.57 36.35 6.67
CA ASN A 487 -5.83 36.06 7.90
C ASN A 487 -5.30 37.32 8.60
N GLY A 488 -5.78 38.52 8.21
CA GLY A 488 -5.38 39.79 8.85
C GLY A 488 -3.94 40.23 8.57
N LEU A 489 -3.30 39.67 7.53
CA LEU A 489 -1.91 39.96 7.15
C LEU A 489 -1.84 40.99 6.01
N PRO A 490 -0.79 41.82 5.97
CA PRO A 490 -0.58 42.77 4.87
C PRO A 490 -0.31 42.05 3.54
N PRO A 491 -0.71 42.66 2.40
CA PRO A 491 -0.45 42.09 1.08
C PRO A 491 1.04 42.13 0.76
N LEU A 492 1.52 41.10 0.09
CA LEU A 492 2.86 41.01 -0.48
C LEU A 492 2.95 41.88 -1.73
N ARG A 493 4.10 42.54 -1.90
CA ARG A 493 4.41 43.32 -3.09
C ARG A 493 5.22 42.50 -4.09
N VAL A 494 4.89 42.61 -5.37
CA VAL A 494 5.65 41.93 -6.42
C VAL A 494 7.01 42.60 -6.62
N ASP A 495 8.10 41.84 -6.53
CA ASP A 495 9.45 42.27 -6.92
C ASP A 495 9.91 41.51 -8.17
N SER A 496 10.38 42.23 -9.19
CA SER A 496 10.75 41.66 -10.49
C SER A 496 11.94 40.69 -10.42
N ARG A 497 12.80 40.80 -9.40
CA ARG A 497 13.95 39.90 -9.22
C ARG A 497 13.51 38.56 -8.62
N LEU A 498 12.58 38.58 -7.67
CA LEU A 498 11.95 37.36 -7.17
C LEU A 498 11.17 36.66 -8.29
N VAL A 499 10.47 37.42 -9.15
CA VAL A 499 9.80 36.85 -10.34
C VAL A 499 10.81 36.21 -11.28
N GLN A 500 11.98 36.81 -11.47
CA GLN A 500 13.04 36.25 -12.30
C GLN A 500 13.59 34.95 -11.72
N ALA A 501 13.85 34.89 -10.41
CA ALA A 501 14.31 33.68 -9.72
C ALA A 501 13.28 32.54 -9.84
N ALA A 502 12.02 32.83 -9.50
CA ALA A 502 10.93 31.86 -9.55
C ALA A 502 10.70 31.32 -10.97
N ARG A 503 10.71 32.18 -11.99
CA ARG A 503 10.58 31.76 -13.40
C ARG A 503 11.76 30.92 -13.88
N ARG A 504 12.98 31.33 -13.54
CA ARG A 504 14.18 30.56 -13.88
C ARG A 504 14.06 29.15 -13.32
N HIS A 505 13.55 29.03 -12.09
CA HIS A 505 13.37 27.74 -11.45
C HIS A 505 12.23 26.91 -12.05
N SER A 506 11.05 27.49 -12.27
CA SER A 506 9.95 26.81 -12.98
C SER A 506 10.37 26.34 -14.38
N GLN A 507 11.16 27.16 -15.09
CA GLN A 507 11.70 26.81 -16.40
C GLN A 507 12.76 25.72 -16.32
N ASP A 508 13.61 25.73 -15.29
CA ASP A 508 14.62 24.71 -15.05
C ASP A 508 13.96 23.35 -14.74
N MET A 509 13.01 23.33 -13.81
CA MET A 509 12.19 22.16 -13.48
C MET A 509 11.48 21.59 -14.72
N ALA A 510 10.83 22.45 -15.51
CA ALA A 510 10.20 22.03 -16.75
C ALA A 510 11.24 21.52 -17.78
N ASN A 511 12.35 22.25 -17.96
CA ASN A 511 13.35 21.94 -18.98
C ASN A 511 14.03 20.60 -18.75
N ASN A 512 14.43 20.36 -17.50
CA ASN A 512 15.16 19.18 -17.09
C ASN A 512 14.24 18.11 -16.48
N ASN A 513 12.91 18.31 -16.58
CA ASN A 513 11.88 17.36 -16.20
C ASN A 513 12.00 16.82 -14.77
N PHE A 514 12.24 17.70 -13.82
CA PHE A 514 12.37 17.37 -12.41
C PHE A 514 11.50 18.31 -11.58
N PHE A 515 11.25 17.97 -10.32
CA PHE A 515 10.49 18.80 -9.38
C PHE A 515 11.21 18.79 -8.02
N SER A 516 11.86 19.90 -7.70
CA SER A 516 12.72 20.05 -6.52
C SER A 516 12.88 21.53 -6.24
N HIS A 517 13.05 21.91 -4.97
CA HIS A 517 13.43 23.28 -4.58
C HIS A 517 14.87 23.63 -4.99
N TYR A 518 15.72 22.65 -5.32
CA TYR A 518 17.06 22.88 -5.83
C TYR A 518 17.05 22.85 -7.35
N GLY A 519 17.77 23.79 -7.97
CA GLY A 519 17.96 23.82 -9.41
C GLY A 519 18.76 22.60 -9.89
N SER A 520 18.66 22.28 -11.18
CA SER A 520 19.45 21.22 -11.81
C SER A 520 20.96 21.48 -11.76
N ASP A 521 21.35 22.75 -11.56
CA ASP A 521 22.72 23.22 -11.32
C ASP A 521 23.14 23.14 -9.83
N GLY A 522 22.27 22.59 -8.97
CA GLY A 522 22.50 22.50 -7.52
C GLY A 522 22.18 23.78 -6.75
N SER A 523 21.73 24.85 -7.41
CA SER A 523 21.39 26.12 -6.73
C SER A 523 20.22 25.95 -5.77
N SER A 524 20.35 26.42 -4.52
CA SER A 524 19.21 26.50 -3.60
C SER A 524 18.26 27.64 -3.98
N PRO A 525 17.03 27.70 -3.44
CA PRO A 525 16.14 28.86 -3.65
C PRO A 525 16.81 30.18 -3.27
N PHE A 526 17.60 30.15 -2.20
CA PHE A 526 18.33 31.30 -1.68
C PHE A 526 19.44 31.76 -2.61
N ASP A 527 20.13 30.82 -3.26
CA ASP A 527 21.17 31.15 -4.25
C ASP A 527 20.53 31.76 -5.49
N ARG A 528 19.40 31.22 -5.97
CA ARG A 528 18.67 31.78 -7.11
C ARG A 528 18.13 33.19 -6.84
N ILE A 529 17.61 33.44 -5.65
CA ILE A 529 17.14 34.77 -5.24
C ILE A 529 18.32 35.77 -5.18
N ARG A 530 19.48 35.35 -4.66
CA ARG A 530 20.69 36.20 -4.62
C ARG A 530 21.27 36.44 -6.01
N ASP A 531 21.28 35.42 -6.87
CA ASP A 531 21.74 35.50 -8.26
C ASP A 531 20.86 36.43 -9.10
N ALA A 532 19.56 36.51 -8.78
CA ALA A 532 18.65 37.50 -9.36
C ALA A 532 18.89 38.93 -8.83
N GLY A 533 19.88 39.13 -7.97
CA GLY A 533 20.24 40.43 -7.40
C GLY A 533 19.31 40.90 -6.29
N TYR A 534 18.56 40.00 -5.64
CA TYR A 534 17.69 40.33 -4.52
C TYR A 534 18.38 39.99 -3.19
N SER A 535 18.71 41.03 -2.41
CA SER A 535 19.31 40.84 -1.09
C SER A 535 18.23 40.81 -0.01
N PHE A 536 18.11 39.70 0.72
CA PHE A 536 17.05 39.48 1.72
C PHE A 536 17.60 39.23 3.12
N ARG A 537 16.77 39.50 4.14
CA ARG A 537 17.00 39.10 5.54
C ARG A 537 16.52 37.69 5.81
N THR A 538 15.33 37.38 5.32
CA THR A 538 14.75 36.04 5.29
C THR A 538 14.02 35.86 3.97
N ALA A 539 13.96 34.63 3.50
CA ALA A 539 13.24 34.25 2.30
C ALA A 539 12.62 32.86 2.47
N GLY A 540 11.62 32.56 1.65
CA GLY A 540 11.02 31.24 1.55
C GLY A 540 10.61 30.98 0.11
N GLU A 541 10.44 29.72 -0.26
CA GLU A 541 9.95 29.33 -1.57
C GLU A 541 8.86 28.27 -1.40
N THR A 542 7.87 28.29 -2.27
CA THR A 542 6.94 27.19 -2.49
C THR A 542 6.93 26.83 -3.96
N ILE A 543 6.80 25.55 -4.30
CA ILE A 543 6.68 25.08 -5.68
C ILE A 543 5.45 24.20 -5.84
N ALA A 544 4.88 24.13 -7.03
CA ALA A 544 3.77 23.22 -7.35
C ALA A 544 3.94 22.63 -8.75
N GLY A 545 3.66 21.35 -8.90
CA GLY A 545 3.70 20.62 -10.16
C GLY A 545 2.35 19.96 -10.44
N GLY A 546 1.83 20.05 -11.66
CA GLY A 546 0.60 19.35 -12.07
C GLY A 546 -0.70 20.12 -11.84
N TYR A 547 -0.65 21.24 -11.11
CA TYR A 547 -1.83 22.08 -10.89
C TYR A 547 -2.13 22.89 -12.15
N ILE A 548 -3.32 22.65 -12.72
CA ILE A 548 -3.69 23.15 -14.04
C ILE A 548 -3.99 24.66 -14.02
N SER A 549 -4.33 25.25 -12.87
CA SER A 549 -4.74 26.66 -12.77
C SER A 549 -4.12 27.39 -11.57
N PRO A 550 -4.09 28.74 -11.57
CA PRO A 550 -3.72 29.53 -10.40
C PRO A 550 -4.52 29.17 -9.14
N GLU A 551 -5.84 28.99 -9.27
CA GLU A 551 -6.72 28.62 -8.15
C GLU A 551 -6.36 27.26 -7.57
N SER A 552 -6.12 26.27 -8.42
CA SER A 552 -5.73 24.93 -7.98
C SER A 552 -4.35 24.91 -7.32
N ALA A 553 -3.39 25.66 -7.85
CA ALA A 553 -2.06 25.78 -7.27
C ALA A 553 -2.09 26.45 -5.88
N VAL A 554 -2.80 27.58 -5.74
CA VAL A 554 -2.90 28.29 -4.45
C VAL A 554 -3.73 27.50 -3.44
N ASN A 555 -4.82 26.85 -3.85
CA ASN A 555 -5.57 25.96 -2.96
C ASN A 555 -4.71 24.76 -2.52
N GLY A 556 -3.92 24.18 -3.42
CA GLY A 556 -2.96 23.12 -3.10
C GLY A 556 -1.94 23.56 -2.04
N TRP A 557 -1.38 24.77 -2.17
CA TRP A 557 -0.49 25.33 -1.16
C TRP A 557 -1.20 25.65 0.17
N MET A 558 -2.41 26.23 0.14
CA MET A 558 -3.15 26.56 1.36
C MET A 558 -3.63 25.32 2.13
N ASN A 559 -3.90 24.21 1.44
CA ASN A 559 -4.28 22.95 2.07
C ASN A 559 -3.10 22.15 2.61
N SER A 560 -1.86 22.56 2.31
CA SER A 560 -0.65 22.00 2.92
C SER A 560 -0.22 22.85 4.12
N PRO A 561 -0.14 22.31 5.35
CA PRO A 561 0.28 23.07 6.52
C PRO A 561 1.63 23.79 6.34
N GLY A 562 2.61 23.13 5.70
CA GLY A 562 3.94 23.69 5.45
C GLY A 562 3.93 24.83 4.42
N HIS A 563 3.31 24.62 3.26
CA HIS A 563 3.19 25.69 2.26
C HIS A 563 2.32 26.84 2.76
N ARG A 564 1.19 26.55 3.45
CA ARG A 564 0.34 27.55 4.09
C ARG A 564 1.12 28.42 5.08
N ALA A 565 2.02 27.82 5.88
CA ALA A 565 2.88 28.57 6.80
C ALA A 565 3.83 29.54 6.06
N ILE A 566 4.30 29.17 4.86
CA ILE A 566 5.12 30.05 4.01
C ILE A 566 4.26 31.15 3.38
N LEU A 567 3.10 30.82 2.79
CA LEU A 567 2.17 31.78 2.18
C LEU A 567 1.68 32.84 3.18
N LEU A 568 1.42 32.43 4.42
CA LEU A 568 1.00 33.29 5.53
C LEU A 568 2.18 33.77 6.40
N GLY A 569 3.41 33.49 5.98
CA GLY A 569 4.61 33.90 6.69
C GLY A 569 4.81 35.41 6.68
N ASN A 570 5.64 35.90 7.60
CA ASN A 570 6.00 37.31 7.66
C ASN A 570 7.01 37.64 6.55
N TYR A 571 6.51 38.09 5.41
CA TYR A 571 7.28 38.52 4.24
C TYR A 571 6.69 39.82 3.69
N ASP A 572 7.52 40.61 2.99
CA ASP A 572 7.11 41.89 2.39
C ASP A 572 6.91 41.74 0.86
N ASP A 573 7.75 40.94 0.22
CA ASP A 573 7.85 40.84 -1.23
C ASP A 573 7.64 39.40 -1.73
N ILE A 574 7.09 39.26 -2.93
CA ILE A 574 6.82 37.99 -3.62
C ILE A 574 7.25 38.04 -5.09
N GLY A 575 7.65 36.90 -5.64
CA GLY A 575 7.75 36.67 -7.08
C GLY A 575 7.20 35.30 -7.45
N VAL A 576 6.45 35.22 -8.55
CA VAL A 576 5.85 33.96 -9.02
C VAL A 576 6.32 33.64 -10.42
N GLY A 577 6.71 32.39 -10.63
CA GLY A 577 7.04 31.78 -11.91
C GLY A 577 6.05 30.70 -12.30
N TYR A 578 5.71 30.64 -13.57
CA TYR A 578 4.89 29.59 -14.16
C TYR A 578 5.44 29.12 -15.51
N VAL A 579 5.54 27.81 -15.70
CA VAL A 579 5.91 27.21 -16.99
C VAL A 579 5.02 26.01 -17.31
N TYR A 580 4.45 26.01 -18.52
CA TYR A 580 3.82 24.83 -19.09
C TYR A 580 4.75 24.13 -20.08
N LYS A 581 4.92 22.82 -19.95
CA LYS A 581 5.63 21.98 -20.91
C LYS A 581 4.93 20.63 -21.08
N ALA A 582 4.20 20.50 -22.18
CA ALA A 582 3.34 19.34 -22.49
C ALA A 582 4.03 17.97 -22.33
N ASN A 583 5.32 17.89 -22.65
CA ASN A 583 6.11 16.65 -22.67
C ASN A 583 6.96 16.46 -21.41
N SER A 584 6.66 17.19 -20.33
CA SER A 584 7.30 17.02 -19.03
C SER A 584 6.31 16.41 -18.04
N THR A 585 6.82 15.66 -17.06
CA THR A 585 6.10 14.85 -16.09
C THR A 585 4.95 15.60 -15.43
N TYR A 586 5.19 16.83 -14.98
CA TYR A 586 4.17 17.59 -14.25
C TYR A 586 3.36 18.53 -15.15
N ARG A 587 3.81 18.77 -16.39
CA ARG A 587 3.22 19.66 -17.39
C ARG A 587 3.09 21.14 -16.98
N TYR A 588 2.62 21.44 -15.78
CA TYR A 588 2.40 22.78 -15.22
C TYR A 588 3.32 22.93 -14.00
N TYR A 589 4.27 23.85 -14.05
CA TYR A 589 5.25 24.10 -13.00
C TYR A 589 5.06 25.50 -12.45
N TRP A 590 4.99 25.62 -11.14
CA TRP A 590 4.80 26.86 -10.41
C TRP A 590 5.90 27.00 -9.37
N THR A 591 6.40 28.21 -9.22
CA THR A 591 7.31 28.60 -8.13
C THR A 591 6.83 29.93 -7.57
N ALA A 592 6.78 30.08 -6.26
CA ALA A 592 6.57 31.37 -5.62
C ALA A 592 7.63 31.59 -4.54
N ASP A 593 8.45 32.62 -4.75
CA ASP A 593 9.50 33.09 -3.85
C ASP A 593 8.97 34.23 -3.00
N PHE A 594 9.27 34.21 -1.70
CA PHE A 594 8.88 35.20 -0.70
C PHE A 594 10.12 35.76 -0.03
N ALA A 595 10.14 37.05 0.31
CA ALA A 595 11.27 37.61 1.03
C ALA A 595 10.94 38.85 1.87
N ILE A 596 11.75 39.06 2.91
CA ILE A 596 11.91 40.37 3.56
C ILE A 596 13.20 41.01 3.00
N PRO A 597 13.15 42.20 2.37
CA PRO A 597 14.34 42.86 1.85
C PRO A 597 15.33 43.22 2.97
N SER A 598 16.62 43.10 2.65
CA SER A 598 17.69 43.72 3.43
C SER A 598 17.71 45.24 3.19
N SER A 599 18.32 46.00 4.10
CA SER A 599 18.44 47.47 3.99
C SER A 599 19.22 47.94 2.74
N SER A 600 19.88 47.03 2.03
CA SER A 600 20.70 47.29 0.83
C SER A 600 19.98 47.05 -0.51
N ASN A 601 18.68 46.72 -0.51
CA ASN A 601 17.90 46.63 -1.75
C ASN A 601 17.39 48.04 -2.15
N PRO A 602 17.92 48.70 -3.21
CA PRO A 602 17.36 49.97 -3.66
C PRO A 602 15.94 49.74 -4.19
N TRP A 603 14.98 50.51 -3.66
CA TRP A 603 13.58 50.43 -4.07
C TRP A 603 13.46 50.78 -5.56
N PRO A 604 12.81 49.95 -6.41
CA PRO A 604 12.31 50.46 -7.67
C PRO A 604 11.23 51.50 -7.35
N THR A 605 11.36 52.68 -7.94
CA THR A 605 10.38 53.76 -7.82
C THR A 605 9.01 53.24 -8.25
N PRO A 606 7.94 53.44 -7.46
CA PRO A 606 6.64 52.83 -7.77
C PRO A 606 6.11 53.35 -9.10
N THR A 607 6.00 52.48 -10.09
CA THR A 607 5.21 52.75 -11.29
C THR A 607 3.74 52.79 -10.87
N ARG A 608 3.13 53.95 -11.09
CA ARG A 608 1.75 54.29 -10.74
C ARG A 608 0.77 53.14 -11.01
N THR A 609 0.10 52.67 -9.95
CA THR A 609 -1.05 51.75 -9.99
C THR A 609 -2.11 52.25 -10.98
N PRO A 610 -2.72 51.38 -11.82
CA PRO A 610 -4.01 51.71 -12.43
C PRO A 610 -5.03 51.86 -11.31
N THR A 611 -5.69 53.01 -11.27
CA THR A 611 -6.73 53.38 -10.30
C THR A 611 -7.73 52.24 -10.09
N ALA A 612 -7.89 51.80 -8.84
CA ALA A 612 -8.96 50.92 -8.43
C ALA A 612 -10.31 51.62 -8.70
N THR A 613 -11.18 50.98 -9.48
CA THR A 613 -12.61 51.26 -9.44
C THR A 613 -13.13 50.93 -8.04
N PRO A 614 -13.94 51.78 -7.40
CA PRO A 614 -14.32 51.57 -6.01
C PRO A 614 -15.26 50.37 -5.89
N VAL A 615 -14.82 49.35 -5.15
CA VAL A 615 -15.69 48.26 -4.68
C VAL A 615 -16.36 48.73 -3.38
N ILE A 616 -17.68 48.72 -3.40
CA ILE A 616 -18.59 49.06 -2.30
C ILE A 616 -18.36 48.05 -1.14
N PRO A 617 -18.28 48.49 0.13
CA PRO A 617 -18.08 47.58 1.26
C PRO A 617 -19.28 46.62 1.44
N PRO A 618 -19.07 45.40 1.97
CA PRO A 618 -20.15 44.45 2.19
C PRO A 618 -21.14 45.00 3.23
N GLN A 619 -22.42 44.98 2.89
CA GLN A 619 -23.50 45.30 3.84
C GLN A 619 -23.52 44.25 4.96
N SER A 620 -23.68 44.71 6.20
CA SER A 620 -23.94 43.89 7.37
C SER A 620 -25.26 43.14 7.20
N CYS A 621 -25.29 41.85 7.54
CA CYS A 621 -26.53 41.07 7.67
C CYS A 621 -27.33 41.52 8.91
N GLY A 622 -27.95 42.69 8.82
CA GLY A 622 -29.14 43.05 9.58
C GLY A 622 -30.28 43.15 8.57
N ASP A 623 -31.45 42.62 8.91
CA ASP A 623 -32.69 42.63 8.12
C ASP A 623 -32.93 41.43 7.18
N LEU A 624 -33.10 40.24 7.74
CA LEU A 624 -33.94 39.20 7.13
C LEU A 624 -34.82 38.54 8.20
N ASP A 625 -35.99 39.12 8.44
CA ASP A 625 -37.11 38.48 9.15
C ASP A 625 -37.85 37.53 8.18
N GLY A 626 -37.99 36.25 8.56
CA GLY A 626 -38.91 35.32 7.89
C GLY A 626 -38.54 33.84 8.03
N ASN A 627 -39.48 33.04 8.56
CA ASN A 627 -39.37 31.59 8.73
C ASN A 627 -39.20 30.86 7.40
N ALA A 628 -38.12 30.09 7.23
CA ALA A 628 -38.00 29.08 6.18
C ALA A 628 -38.32 27.69 6.78
N VAL A 629 -39.16 26.92 6.09
CA VAL A 629 -39.52 25.54 6.44
C VAL A 629 -38.66 24.62 5.58
N VAL A 630 -37.86 23.75 6.20
CA VAL A 630 -37.06 22.73 5.50
C VAL A 630 -37.79 21.38 5.61
N ASP A 631 -37.90 20.65 4.49
CA ASP A 631 -38.54 19.34 4.43
C ASP A 631 -37.71 18.31 5.22
N ALA A 632 -38.37 17.57 6.12
CA ALA A 632 -37.75 16.61 7.03
C ALA A 632 -37.05 15.42 6.32
N ARG A 633 -37.27 15.24 5.01
CA ARG A 633 -36.57 14.19 4.24
C ARG A 633 -35.12 14.51 3.89
N ASP A 634 -34.74 15.79 3.79
CA ASP A 634 -33.36 16.16 3.43
C ASP A 634 -32.39 16.12 4.63
N LEU A 635 -32.92 16.29 5.85
CA LEU A 635 -32.15 16.14 7.09
C LEU A 635 -31.76 14.68 7.40
N GLN A 636 -32.53 13.71 6.91
CA GLN A 636 -32.29 12.29 7.17
C GLN A 636 -31.24 11.67 6.24
N LEU A 637 -30.94 12.32 5.11
CA LEU A 637 -29.82 11.95 4.22
C LEU A 637 -28.48 12.55 4.66
N ALA A 638 -28.48 13.66 5.39
CA ALA A 638 -27.27 14.25 5.96
C ALA A 638 -26.78 13.52 7.22
N ALA A 639 -27.69 12.93 8.02
CA ALA A 639 -27.35 12.30 9.30
C ALA A 639 -26.84 10.84 9.22
N SER A 640 -26.85 10.20 8.05
CA SER A 640 -26.38 8.80 7.88
C SER A 640 -24.92 8.67 7.44
N SER A 641 -24.23 9.80 7.28
CA SER A 641 -22.78 9.84 7.10
C SER A 641 -22.21 10.73 8.20
N TRP A 642 -21.12 10.28 8.84
CA TRP A 642 -20.33 10.99 9.87
C TRP A 642 -20.77 10.78 11.34
N HIS A 643 -19.91 10.07 12.08
CA HIS A 643 -19.86 10.02 13.54
C HIS A 643 -18.63 10.81 14.02
N TYR A 644 -18.84 12.00 14.57
CA TYR A 644 -18.01 12.57 15.63
C TYR A 644 -18.96 13.27 16.60
N GLY A 645 -18.85 12.93 17.88
CA GLY A 645 -19.82 13.28 18.90
C GLY A 645 -19.94 14.79 19.16
N ALA A 646 -21.07 15.36 18.77
CA ALA A 646 -21.62 16.58 19.35
C ALA A 646 -23.12 16.34 19.60
N SER A 647 -23.54 16.30 20.86
CA SER A 647 -24.96 16.21 21.20
C SER A 647 -25.62 17.57 20.96
N ALA A 648 -26.41 17.70 19.91
CA ALA A 648 -27.44 18.74 19.85
C ALA A 648 -28.70 18.16 20.49
N ASP A 649 -29.19 18.78 21.57
CA ASP A 649 -30.48 18.45 22.18
C ASP A 649 -31.59 18.75 21.18
N ILE A 650 -32.26 17.69 20.68
CA ILE A 650 -33.44 17.79 19.83
C ILE A 650 -34.65 17.61 20.76
N ASP A 651 -35.49 18.64 20.90
CA ASP A 651 -36.77 18.47 21.57
C ASP A 651 -37.77 17.73 20.66
N GLY A 652 -38.67 16.97 21.29
CA GLY A 652 -39.47 15.90 20.69
C GLY A 652 -40.51 16.30 19.63
N ASN A 653 -40.40 17.47 19.03
CA ASN A 653 -41.26 17.95 17.95
C ASN A 653 -40.51 18.33 16.65
N GLY A 654 -39.19 18.11 16.56
CA GLY A 654 -38.45 18.20 15.29
C GLY A 654 -38.30 19.60 14.70
N VAL A 655 -38.15 20.63 15.54
CA VAL A 655 -37.90 22.01 15.10
C VAL A 655 -36.52 22.47 15.59
N VAL A 656 -35.63 22.81 14.66
CA VAL A 656 -34.30 23.37 14.98
C VAL A 656 -34.37 24.90 14.99
N ASN A 657 -33.76 25.54 15.98
CA ASN A 657 -33.76 26.99 16.13
C ASN A 657 -32.81 27.65 15.09
N VAL A 658 -33.30 28.66 14.37
CA VAL A 658 -32.58 29.35 13.27
C VAL A 658 -31.28 30.01 13.74
N ARG A 659 -31.15 30.31 15.05
CA ARG A 659 -29.88 30.83 15.62
C ARG A 659 -28.74 29.81 15.60
N ASP A 660 -29.03 28.52 15.73
CA ASP A 660 -27.99 27.48 15.78
C ASP A 660 -27.49 27.11 14.37
N LEU A 661 -28.35 27.26 13.35
CA LEU A 661 -27.96 27.13 11.93
C LEU A 661 -27.09 28.30 11.43
N MET A 662 -27.26 29.51 11.98
CA MET A 662 -26.47 30.69 11.59
C MET A 662 -25.05 30.71 12.19
N ILE A 663 -24.83 30.06 13.34
CA ILE A 663 -23.47 29.93 13.90
C ILE A 663 -22.62 29.00 13.01
N ILE A 664 -23.21 27.91 12.52
CA ILE A 664 -22.54 26.95 11.63
C ILE A 664 -22.21 27.58 10.27
N ALA A 665 -23.09 28.39 9.67
CA ALA A 665 -22.80 29.03 8.37
C ALA A 665 -21.67 30.09 8.44
N THR A 666 -21.46 30.70 9.61
CA THR A 666 -20.46 31.76 9.79
C THR A 666 -19.05 31.19 10.06
N GLU A 667 -18.94 30.05 10.75
CA GLU A 667 -17.67 29.36 10.97
C GLU A 667 -17.13 28.63 9.72
N TRP A 668 -17.98 28.40 8.71
CA TRP A 668 -17.68 27.55 7.55
C TRP A 668 -17.53 28.33 6.22
N GLY A 669 -17.59 29.66 6.25
CA GLY A 669 -17.17 30.53 5.13
C GLY A 669 -17.98 30.45 3.84
N MET A 670 -19.27 30.13 3.90
CA MET A 670 -20.13 30.02 2.71
C MET A 670 -20.83 31.34 2.36
N PRO A 671 -20.98 31.71 1.07
CA PRO A 671 -21.73 32.89 0.67
C PRO A 671 -23.25 32.66 0.76
N CYS A 672 -23.97 33.59 1.40
CA CYS A 672 -25.42 33.55 1.49
C CYS A 672 -26.08 33.86 0.13
N THR A 673 -26.78 32.89 -0.48
CA THR A 673 -27.69 33.15 -1.60
C THR A 673 -29.06 32.51 -1.35
N ARG A 674 -30.12 33.20 -1.76
CA ARG A 674 -31.51 33.01 -1.33
C ARG A 674 -32.32 32.03 -2.20
N ASN A 675 -31.71 30.97 -2.73
CA ASN A 675 -32.41 29.99 -3.56
C ASN A 675 -32.38 28.59 -2.94
#